data_AF-A0A504YXB0-F1
#
_entry.id   AF-A0A504YXB0-F1
#
_cell.length_a   1.000
_cell.length_b   1.000
_cell.length_c   1.000
_cell.angle_alpha   90.00
_cell.angle_beta   90.00
_cell.angle_gamma   90.00
#
_symmetry.space_group_name_H-M   'P 1'
#
loop_
_entity.id
_entity.type
_entity.pdbx_description
1 polymer ?
#
loop_
_entity_poly.entity_id
_entity_poly.type
_entity_poly.pdbx_seq_one_letter_code
_entity_poly.pdbx_strand_id
1 'polypeptide(L)'
;MGWMTWQRFRCQVDCKAYPRDCISEDLIKRTADRLVQDGFLDAGYEYVVIDDCWSMRSRDEKTSKLLPDPDRFPSGLKNLSDHLHKQNLKFGMYLDYGKFTCQHYPGSMDHLELDAATVAEYGADYVKMDGCYSPVETMPGAYEKFVHLLNDTGRPMVFSCSYPAYIQWQHNYSLIDWERLKRNCNLWRMLDDVEDKWSSVKGIIENYRQHSQLLEPLAGPGHWNDADMLVLGNFGLSHDQERVQMGMWCMFASPLLLSTDMDDLNSESAKLIKNKMLIDIDQDEGGQQAKFVGMKGDVQTIAMNAFCLLIGLLVAVRALDNGLARKPPMGWMTWQRFRCQVDCKAYPRDCISEDLIKRTADRLVQDGFLDAGYEYVVIDDCWQMPFRDRHTSKLVPDPDRFPTGLNALGDYLHERKLKFGIYVDYGKFTCEHYPGSMDYLDLDAKTVAEFGVDYVKMDGCYAQYQQMPAGFQEFSRHLNSTGRPMVFSCEYPVYTPWLENTSLIDWERLQRVCNSWRIYWDVEDQWDRVMTIINVVRQHSELLSSIAGPGHWNDPDMLVLGNFGLSHDQERVQMGMWCMFAAPLLISTDMDELNEKSANLMKNKMLIDIDQDEGGHQAKFVGMKGDVQLWTRQLTRIPNSWAIALLNAKQSGAPIHVPVTLEEMNITSNHPESDAFELIDVFTESEFGVLLQKESIVMRLNPNGIVMYRVQLRPT
;
A
#
# COMPACT_ATOMS: atom_id res chain seq x y z
N MET A 1 2.26 2.54 -28.62
CA MET A 1 2.16 2.05 -27.23
C MET A 1 2.71 0.63 -27.15
N GLY A 2 3.10 0.13 -25.99
CA GLY A 2 3.71 -1.21 -25.90
C GLY A 2 3.91 -1.72 -24.48
N TRP A 3 4.75 -2.74 -24.34
CA TRP A 3 5.14 -3.38 -23.09
C TRP A 3 6.66 -3.57 -23.06
N MET A 4 7.27 -3.47 -21.88
CA MET A 4 8.69 -3.76 -21.68
C MET A 4 8.97 -4.54 -20.40
N THR A 5 10.08 -5.29 -20.39
CA THR A 5 10.46 -6.16 -19.26
C THR A 5 11.00 -5.40 -18.05
N TRP A 6 11.55 -4.21 -18.24
CA TRP A 6 12.14 -3.42 -17.15
C TRP A 6 11.07 -2.97 -16.18
N GLN A 7 11.42 -2.71 -14.92
CA GLN A 7 10.53 -2.43 -13.79
C GLN A 7 9.85 -3.66 -13.10
N ARG A 8 8.90 -4.38 -13.73
CA ARG A 8 8.24 -5.56 -13.12
C ARG A 8 9.16 -6.78 -12.99
N PHE A 9 9.99 -7.06 -14.00
CA PHE A 9 10.83 -8.27 -14.04
C PHE A 9 12.30 -7.99 -13.75
N ARG A 10 12.76 -6.75 -13.99
CA ARG A 10 14.15 -6.31 -13.75
C ARG A 10 15.15 -7.28 -14.41
N CYS A 11 16.36 -7.41 -13.87
CA CYS A 11 17.41 -8.30 -14.36
C CYS A 11 17.35 -9.71 -13.72
N GLN A 12 16.17 -10.33 -13.66
CA GLN A 12 16.06 -11.71 -13.17
C GLN A 12 16.54 -12.69 -14.25
N VAL A 13 17.62 -13.43 -14.00
CA VAL A 13 18.24 -14.33 -15.00
C VAL A 13 18.26 -15.80 -14.59
N ASP A 14 17.91 -16.13 -13.35
CA ASP A 14 17.88 -17.53 -12.91
C ASP A 14 16.53 -18.18 -13.26
N CYS A 15 16.42 -18.69 -14.48
CA CYS A 15 15.21 -19.34 -14.96
C CYS A 15 14.93 -20.71 -14.31
N LYS A 16 15.88 -21.30 -13.59
CA LYS A 16 15.65 -22.56 -12.87
C LYS A 16 14.92 -22.30 -11.57
N ALA A 17 15.36 -21.28 -10.82
CA ALA A 17 14.67 -20.89 -9.60
C ALA A 17 13.42 -20.05 -9.87
N TYR A 18 13.41 -19.26 -10.96
CA TYR A 18 12.36 -18.28 -11.26
C TYR A 18 11.83 -18.41 -12.70
N PRO A 19 11.25 -19.57 -13.09
CA PRO A 19 10.85 -19.83 -14.46
C PRO A 19 9.78 -18.88 -15.00
N ARG A 20 8.97 -18.25 -14.13
CA ARG A 20 7.94 -17.27 -14.53
C ARG A 20 8.45 -15.83 -14.63
N ASP A 21 9.43 -15.46 -13.80
CA ASP A 21 9.86 -14.07 -13.64
C ASP A 21 11.20 -13.79 -14.37
N CYS A 22 11.92 -14.81 -14.85
CA CYS A 22 13.20 -14.61 -15.52
C CYS A 22 13.05 -14.04 -16.95
N ILE A 23 13.99 -13.16 -17.33
CA ILE A 23 14.10 -12.61 -18.69
C ILE A 23 14.48 -13.72 -19.66
N SER A 24 13.48 -14.22 -20.39
CA SER A 24 13.60 -15.41 -21.24
C SER A 24 12.65 -15.33 -22.43
N GLU A 25 12.92 -16.15 -23.44
CA GLU A 25 12.06 -16.31 -24.61
C GLU A 25 10.62 -16.71 -24.23
N ASP A 26 10.46 -17.54 -23.20
CA ASP A 26 9.15 -17.96 -22.69
C ASP A 26 8.36 -16.79 -22.12
N LEU A 27 8.97 -15.98 -21.23
CA LEU A 27 8.32 -14.77 -20.70
C LEU A 27 7.82 -13.86 -21.82
N ILE A 28 8.66 -13.59 -22.83
CA ILE A 28 8.31 -12.69 -23.94
C ILE A 28 7.17 -13.24 -24.79
N LYS A 29 7.20 -14.54 -25.10
CA LYS A 29 6.13 -15.18 -25.89
C LYS A 29 4.80 -15.20 -25.14
N ARG A 30 4.82 -15.55 -23.86
CA ARG A 30 3.60 -15.59 -23.05
C ARG A 30 3.00 -14.18 -22.91
N THR A 31 3.81 -13.15 -22.66
CA THR A 31 3.36 -11.76 -22.67
C THR A 31 2.73 -11.36 -24.01
N ALA A 32 3.38 -11.70 -25.13
CA ALA A 32 2.88 -11.40 -26.47
C ALA A 32 1.51 -12.05 -26.73
N ASP A 33 1.38 -13.33 -26.36
CA ASP A 33 0.11 -14.06 -26.45
C ASP A 33 -0.99 -13.37 -25.64
N ARG A 34 -0.71 -12.90 -24.41
CA ARG A 34 -1.67 -12.16 -23.59
C ARG A 34 -2.05 -10.81 -24.19
N LEU A 35 -1.08 -10.04 -24.73
CA LEU A 35 -1.36 -8.75 -25.39
C LEU A 35 -2.36 -8.91 -26.55
N VAL A 36 -2.25 -10.00 -27.31
CA VAL A 36 -3.18 -10.30 -28.41
C VAL A 36 -4.50 -10.84 -27.87
N GLN A 37 -4.47 -11.88 -27.04
CA GLN A 37 -5.67 -12.60 -26.58
C GLN A 37 -6.60 -11.71 -25.73
N ASP A 38 -6.03 -10.81 -24.93
CA ASP A 38 -6.81 -9.93 -24.07
C ASP A 38 -7.15 -8.57 -24.71
N GLY A 39 -6.83 -8.39 -25.99
CA GLY A 39 -7.20 -7.22 -26.79
C GLY A 39 -6.41 -5.94 -26.49
N PHE A 40 -5.17 -6.06 -25.97
CA PHE A 40 -4.28 -4.90 -25.83
C PHE A 40 -3.71 -4.47 -27.19
N LEU A 41 -3.44 -5.42 -28.08
CA LEU A 41 -3.06 -5.11 -29.46
C LEU A 41 -4.15 -4.28 -30.17
N ASP A 42 -5.41 -4.66 -30.02
CA ASP A 42 -6.55 -3.92 -30.59
C ASP A 42 -6.70 -2.51 -29.99
N ALA A 43 -6.24 -2.32 -28.75
CA ALA A 43 -6.14 -1.01 -28.10
C ALA A 43 -4.89 -0.21 -28.54
N GLY A 44 -3.99 -0.79 -29.33
CA GLY A 44 -2.79 -0.16 -29.91
C GLY A 44 -1.47 -0.43 -29.17
N TYR A 45 -1.45 -1.36 -28.21
CA TYR A 45 -0.22 -1.83 -27.57
C TYR A 45 0.49 -2.85 -28.48
N GLU A 46 1.31 -2.34 -29.39
CA GLU A 46 1.92 -3.12 -30.46
C GLU A 46 3.39 -3.48 -30.23
N TYR A 47 4.11 -2.77 -29.36
CA TYR A 47 5.54 -3.05 -29.10
C TYR A 47 5.74 -4.01 -27.93
N VAL A 48 6.66 -4.96 -28.07
CA VAL A 48 7.18 -5.83 -26.99
C VAL A 48 8.70 -5.64 -26.92
N VAL A 49 9.16 -4.96 -25.88
CA VAL A 49 10.55 -4.52 -25.73
C VAL A 49 11.26 -5.36 -24.67
N ILE A 50 12.37 -6.01 -25.04
CA ILE A 50 13.24 -6.67 -24.07
C ILE A 50 14.29 -5.66 -23.61
N ASP A 51 14.24 -5.33 -22.32
CA ASP A 51 15.22 -4.46 -21.67
C ASP A 51 16.50 -5.22 -21.26
N ASP A 52 17.36 -4.63 -20.44
CA ASP A 52 18.68 -5.17 -20.05
C ASP A 52 18.64 -6.65 -19.61
N CYS A 53 19.80 -7.31 -19.65
CA CYS A 53 20.02 -8.69 -19.25
C CYS A 53 19.50 -9.76 -20.21
N TRP A 54 19.20 -9.45 -21.46
CA TRP A 54 18.87 -10.46 -22.48
C TRP A 54 20.10 -11.20 -23.05
N SER A 55 21.27 -10.56 -23.03
CA SER A 55 22.48 -11.03 -23.69
C SER A 55 23.36 -11.90 -22.79
N MET A 56 24.37 -12.53 -23.37
CA MET A 56 25.50 -13.10 -22.63
C MET A 56 26.33 -12.00 -21.97
N ARG A 57 27.01 -12.33 -20.86
CA ARG A 57 27.96 -11.41 -20.19
C ARG A 57 29.26 -11.16 -20.96
N SER A 58 29.42 -11.78 -22.13
CA SER A 58 30.54 -11.58 -23.05
C SER A 58 30.03 -11.51 -24.49
N ARG A 59 30.71 -10.69 -25.30
CA ARG A 59 30.50 -10.69 -26.76
C ARG A 59 31.07 -11.96 -27.38
N ASP A 60 30.61 -12.29 -28.59
CA ASP A 60 31.19 -13.37 -29.38
C ASP A 60 32.69 -13.15 -29.62
N GLU A 61 33.52 -14.17 -29.39
CA GLU A 61 34.99 -14.01 -29.46
C GLU A 61 35.51 -13.73 -30.88
N LYS A 62 34.77 -14.11 -31.93
CA LYS A 62 35.21 -13.99 -33.32
C LYS A 62 34.66 -12.76 -34.01
N THR A 63 33.39 -12.45 -33.76
CA THR A 63 32.64 -11.39 -34.44
C THR A 63 32.43 -10.17 -33.57
N SER A 64 32.70 -10.26 -32.27
CA SER A 64 32.37 -9.23 -31.26
C SER A 64 30.89 -8.88 -31.15
N LYS A 65 29.99 -9.68 -31.76
CA LYS A 65 28.54 -9.45 -31.71
C LYS A 65 27.98 -9.67 -30.31
N LEU A 66 26.91 -8.95 -30.00
CA LEU A 66 26.06 -9.26 -28.85
C LEU A 66 25.28 -10.55 -29.12
N LEU A 67 25.47 -11.56 -28.26
CA LEU A 67 24.77 -12.83 -28.35
C LEU A 67 23.68 -12.90 -27.29
N PRO A 68 22.46 -13.36 -27.63
CA PRO A 68 21.48 -13.71 -26.62
C PRO A 68 21.99 -14.89 -25.79
N ASP A 69 21.58 -14.93 -24.53
CA ASP A 69 21.88 -16.07 -23.67
C ASP A 69 21.21 -17.34 -24.21
N PRO A 70 21.96 -18.39 -24.58
CA PRO A 70 21.40 -19.55 -25.27
C PRO A 70 20.51 -20.42 -24.38
N ASP A 71 20.66 -20.36 -23.05
CA ASP A 71 19.80 -21.11 -22.13
C ASP A 71 18.43 -20.42 -21.97
N ARG A 72 18.40 -19.09 -22.07
CA ARG A 72 17.19 -18.28 -21.88
C ARG A 72 16.49 -17.95 -23.20
N PHE A 73 17.23 -17.92 -24.30
CA PHE A 73 16.76 -17.66 -25.66
C PHE A 73 17.22 -18.77 -26.62
N PRO A 74 16.79 -20.02 -26.41
CA PRO A 74 17.29 -21.18 -27.14
C PRO A 74 17.02 -21.13 -28.65
N SER A 75 16.00 -20.39 -29.10
CA SER A 75 15.74 -20.20 -30.53
C SER A 75 16.48 -19.00 -31.13
N GLY A 76 17.08 -18.14 -30.31
CA GLY A 76 17.69 -16.87 -30.71
C GLY A 76 16.69 -15.74 -30.99
N LEU A 77 17.17 -14.50 -30.95
CA LEU A 77 16.28 -13.33 -31.02
C LEU A 77 15.59 -13.13 -32.37
N LYS A 78 16.19 -13.59 -33.47
CA LYS A 78 15.54 -13.52 -34.78
C LYS A 78 14.29 -14.40 -34.87
N ASN A 79 14.33 -15.59 -34.27
CA ASN A 79 13.15 -16.45 -34.23
C ASN A 79 12.08 -15.89 -33.28
N LEU A 80 12.50 -15.25 -32.20
CA LEU A 80 11.60 -14.54 -31.28
C LEU A 80 10.91 -13.36 -31.97
N SER A 81 11.64 -12.50 -32.69
CA SER A 81 11.06 -11.39 -33.42
C SER A 81 10.13 -11.86 -34.54
N ASP A 82 10.49 -12.90 -35.29
CA ASP A 82 9.62 -13.53 -36.29
C ASP A 82 8.33 -14.08 -35.69
N HIS A 83 8.38 -14.57 -34.44
CA HIS A 83 7.19 -15.01 -33.73
C HIS A 83 6.28 -13.82 -33.38
N LEU A 84 6.83 -12.71 -32.89
CA LEU A 84 6.08 -11.49 -32.60
C LEU A 84 5.47 -10.87 -33.86
N HIS A 85 6.25 -10.74 -34.94
CA HIS A 85 5.77 -10.20 -36.21
C HIS A 85 4.63 -11.01 -36.82
N LYS A 86 4.62 -12.34 -36.65
CA LYS A 86 3.50 -13.20 -37.09
C LYS A 86 2.19 -12.90 -36.36
N GLN A 87 2.26 -12.30 -35.18
CA GLN A 87 1.11 -11.86 -34.39
C GLN A 87 0.76 -10.38 -34.62
N ASN A 88 1.42 -9.71 -35.58
CA ASN A 88 1.35 -8.26 -35.80
C ASN A 88 1.87 -7.40 -34.64
N LEU A 89 2.70 -7.98 -33.77
CA LEU A 89 3.45 -7.24 -32.75
C LEU A 89 4.81 -6.82 -33.30
N LYS A 90 5.37 -5.77 -32.72
CA LYS A 90 6.67 -5.19 -33.04
C LYS A 90 7.68 -5.55 -31.95
N PHE A 91 8.91 -5.85 -32.36
CA PHE A 91 9.96 -6.29 -31.46
C PHE A 91 10.88 -5.12 -31.06
N GLY A 92 11.14 -4.95 -29.77
CA GLY A 92 12.05 -3.93 -29.26
C GLY A 92 13.24 -4.50 -28.51
N MET A 93 14.37 -3.81 -28.59
CA MET A 93 15.61 -4.21 -27.92
C MET A 93 16.25 -3.06 -27.14
N TYR A 94 16.85 -3.40 -26.01
CA TYR A 94 17.71 -2.52 -25.23
C TYR A 94 19.19 -2.70 -25.57
N LEU A 95 19.88 -1.56 -25.61
CA LEU A 95 21.33 -1.41 -25.67
C LEU A 95 21.77 -0.34 -24.66
N ASP A 96 23.08 -0.28 -24.41
CA ASP A 96 23.71 0.81 -23.66
C ASP A 96 24.88 1.35 -24.47
N TYR A 97 25.07 2.68 -24.50
CA TYR A 97 26.19 3.30 -25.19
C TYR A 97 27.52 3.04 -24.48
N GLY A 98 27.55 2.89 -23.16
CA GLY A 98 28.78 2.72 -22.41
C GLY A 98 29.54 1.45 -22.69
N LYS A 99 30.60 1.25 -21.91
CA LYS A 99 31.39 -0.01 -21.98
C LYS A 99 30.57 -1.20 -21.49
N PHE A 100 29.67 -0.94 -20.55
CA PHE A 100 28.77 -1.93 -19.99
C PHE A 100 27.36 -1.34 -19.89
N THR A 101 26.36 -2.21 -19.91
CA THR A 101 25.00 -1.86 -19.49
C THR A 101 24.96 -1.60 -17.99
N CYS A 102 23.86 -1.01 -17.49
CA CYS A 102 23.65 -0.76 -16.07
C CYS A 102 23.73 -2.03 -15.20
N GLN A 103 23.52 -3.23 -15.76
CA GLN A 103 23.66 -4.52 -15.09
C GLN A 103 24.96 -5.27 -15.41
N HIS A 104 25.96 -4.55 -15.93
CA HIS A 104 27.28 -5.07 -16.28
C HIS A 104 27.29 -6.12 -17.41
N TYR A 105 26.40 -5.98 -18.40
CA TYR A 105 26.50 -6.71 -19.68
C TYR A 105 27.31 -5.90 -20.69
N PRO A 106 27.80 -6.46 -21.81
CA PRO A 106 28.58 -5.70 -22.79
C PRO A 106 27.78 -4.53 -23.39
N GLY A 107 28.33 -3.31 -23.34
CA GLY A 107 27.75 -2.11 -23.96
C GLY A 107 28.38 -1.76 -25.31
N SER A 108 27.92 -0.69 -25.96
CA SER A 108 28.08 -0.43 -27.41
C SER A 108 29.17 0.59 -27.76
N MET A 109 29.90 1.16 -26.79
CA MET A 109 30.79 2.32 -26.96
C MET A 109 31.76 2.20 -28.15
N ASP A 110 32.33 1.01 -28.31
CA ASP A 110 33.32 0.70 -29.34
C ASP A 110 32.75 -0.13 -30.50
N HIS A 111 31.44 -0.38 -30.50
CA HIS A 111 30.76 -1.34 -31.40
C HIS A 111 29.48 -0.79 -32.04
N LEU A 112 29.21 0.52 -31.99
CA LEU A 112 27.97 1.14 -32.48
C LEU A 112 27.52 0.66 -33.87
N GLU A 113 28.42 0.60 -34.85
CA GLU A 113 28.09 0.16 -36.22
C GLU A 113 27.71 -1.32 -36.26
N LEU A 114 28.48 -2.16 -35.55
CA LEU A 114 28.21 -3.59 -35.44
C LEU A 114 26.88 -3.85 -34.71
N ASP A 115 26.62 -3.14 -33.63
CA ASP A 115 25.44 -3.34 -32.80
C ASP A 115 24.18 -2.83 -33.50
N ALA A 116 24.26 -1.74 -34.26
CA ALA A 116 23.18 -1.28 -35.15
C ALA A 116 22.82 -2.35 -36.19
N ALA A 117 23.82 -2.93 -36.86
CA ALA A 117 23.60 -4.03 -37.79
C ALA A 117 23.05 -5.29 -37.09
N THR A 118 23.50 -5.57 -35.86
CA THR A 118 23.08 -6.75 -35.09
C THR A 118 21.62 -6.67 -34.67
N VAL A 119 21.13 -5.53 -34.17
CA VAL A 119 19.71 -5.39 -33.82
C VAL A 119 18.80 -5.39 -35.06
N ALA A 120 19.29 -4.88 -36.20
CA ALA A 120 18.58 -5.00 -37.47
C ALA A 120 18.49 -6.46 -37.95
N GLU A 121 19.58 -7.23 -37.82
CA GLU A 121 19.62 -8.67 -38.12
C GLU A 121 18.65 -9.45 -37.24
N TYR A 122 18.54 -9.09 -35.95
CA TYR A 122 17.56 -9.68 -35.04
C TYR A 122 16.12 -9.22 -35.29
N GLY A 123 15.90 -8.23 -36.17
CA GLY A 123 14.57 -7.79 -36.57
C GLY A 123 13.92 -6.80 -35.60
N ALA A 124 14.70 -5.98 -34.89
CA ALA A 124 14.16 -4.93 -34.03
C ALA A 124 13.40 -3.84 -34.81
N ASP A 125 12.28 -3.39 -34.28
CA ASP A 125 11.47 -2.25 -34.73
C ASP A 125 11.57 -1.05 -33.76
N TYR A 126 12.17 -1.28 -32.61
CA TYR A 126 12.37 -0.32 -31.54
C TYR A 126 13.72 -0.58 -30.88
N VAL A 127 14.50 0.47 -30.64
CA VAL A 127 15.77 0.39 -29.91
C VAL A 127 15.79 1.43 -28.81
N LYS A 128 15.95 0.98 -27.56
CA LYS A 128 16.27 1.83 -26.40
C LYS A 128 17.78 1.82 -26.19
N MET A 129 18.35 2.99 -25.98
CA MET A 129 19.78 3.13 -25.67
C MET A 129 19.95 3.91 -24.37
N ASP A 130 20.61 3.27 -23.41
CA ASP A 130 21.00 3.86 -22.13
C ASP A 130 22.46 4.35 -22.15
N GLY A 131 22.89 4.95 -21.04
CA GLY A 131 24.16 5.67 -20.93
C GLY A 131 25.05 5.23 -19.77
N CYS A 132 24.78 4.08 -19.14
CA CYS A 132 25.58 3.62 -18.00
C CYS A 132 27.04 3.41 -18.38
N TYR A 133 27.99 3.67 -17.47
CA TYR A 133 29.43 3.50 -17.73
C TYR A 133 29.96 4.22 -18.99
N SER A 134 29.41 5.39 -19.31
CA SER A 134 29.87 6.25 -20.41
C SER A 134 30.19 7.68 -19.96
N PRO A 135 31.15 8.37 -20.61
CA PRO A 135 31.38 9.79 -20.37
C PRO A 135 30.20 10.62 -20.91
N VAL A 136 29.55 11.36 -20.02
CA VAL A 136 28.33 12.13 -20.30
C VAL A 136 28.50 13.09 -21.49
N GLU A 137 29.68 13.69 -21.62
CA GLU A 137 30.04 14.65 -22.66
C GLU A 137 30.06 14.03 -24.06
N THR A 138 30.22 12.70 -24.15
CA THR A 138 30.30 11.98 -25.43
C THR A 138 28.93 11.47 -25.89
N MET A 139 27.95 11.36 -24.99
CA MET A 139 26.64 10.77 -25.30
C MET A 139 25.92 11.46 -26.46
N PRO A 140 25.80 12.81 -26.53
CA PRO A 140 25.04 13.45 -27.60
C PRO A 140 25.56 13.11 -29.00
N GLY A 141 26.89 13.02 -29.15
CA GLY A 141 27.52 12.62 -30.41
C GLY A 141 27.39 11.14 -30.72
N ALA A 142 27.46 10.28 -29.71
CA ALA A 142 27.29 8.85 -29.89
C ALA A 142 25.86 8.49 -30.33
N TYR A 143 24.84 9.11 -29.72
CA TYR A 143 23.44 8.83 -30.05
C TYR A 143 23.07 9.33 -31.46
N GLU A 144 23.54 10.53 -31.84
CA GLU A 144 23.41 11.01 -33.22
C GLU A 144 24.12 10.10 -34.22
N LYS A 145 25.34 9.64 -33.93
CA LYS A 145 26.02 8.66 -34.77
C LYS A 145 25.22 7.36 -34.88
N PHE A 146 24.65 6.89 -33.77
CA PHE A 146 23.94 5.62 -33.73
C PHE A 146 22.64 5.66 -34.54
N VAL A 147 21.85 6.74 -34.49
CA VAL A 147 20.62 6.83 -35.31
C VAL A 147 20.94 6.82 -36.81
N HIS A 148 22.05 7.41 -37.24
CA HIS A 148 22.51 7.31 -38.63
C HIS A 148 22.84 5.86 -39.01
N LEU A 149 23.56 5.14 -38.13
CA LEU A 149 23.87 3.73 -38.33
C LEU A 149 22.61 2.85 -38.36
N LEU A 150 21.61 3.13 -37.52
CA LEU A 150 20.30 2.45 -37.58
C LEU A 150 19.61 2.69 -38.92
N ASN A 151 19.59 3.94 -39.41
CA ASN A 151 19.01 4.28 -40.70
C ASN A 151 19.74 3.60 -41.87
N ASP A 152 21.07 3.49 -41.81
CA ASP A 152 21.90 2.84 -42.82
C ASP A 152 21.62 1.34 -42.95
N THR A 153 21.04 0.70 -41.94
CA THR A 153 20.58 -0.71 -42.03
C THR A 153 19.40 -0.89 -42.99
N GLY A 154 18.69 0.19 -43.33
CA GLY A 154 17.49 0.17 -44.17
C GLY A 154 16.23 -0.36 -43.47
N ARG A 155 16.31 -0.73 -42.18
CA ARG A 155 15.17 -1.14 -41.35
C ARG A 155 14.67 0.05 -40.52
N PRO A 156 13.42 0.50 -40.70
CA PRO A 156 12.85 1.54 -39.84
C PRO A 156 12.77 1.09 -38.38
N MET A 157 13.30 1.89 -37.47
CA MET A 157 13.24 1.63 -36.03
C MET A 157 12.89 2.90 -35.27
N VAL A 158 12.06 2.77 -34.23
CA VAL A 158 11.88 3.83 -33.23
C VAL A 158 13.12 3.87 -32.35
N PHE A 159 13.75 5.04 -32.21
CA PHE A 159 14.93 5.21 -31.37
C PHE A 159 14.62 6.00 -30.09
N SER A 160 14.75 5.32 -28.95
CA SER A 160 14.53 5.85 -27.61
C SER A 160 15.84 6.19 -26.93
N CYS A 161 16.05 7.49 -26.69
CA CYS A 161 17.30 8.03 -26.19
C CYS A 161 17.22 8.34 -24.70
N SER A 162 17.98 7.64 -23.86
CA SER A 162 17.95 7.90 -22.42
C SER A 162 19.00 8.91 -21.94
N TYR A 163 19.94 9.36 -22.78
CA TYR A 163 21.01 10.25 -22.33
C TYR A 163 20.56 11.55 -21.62
N PRO A 164 19.40 12.16 -21.92
CA PRO A 164 18.93 13.32 -21.17
C PRO A 164 18.77 13.01 -19.68
N ALA A 165 18.25 11.82 -19.34
CA ALA A 165 18.19 11.35 -17.96
C ALA A 165 19.58 11.38 -17.33
N TYR A 166 20.65 10.94 -18.02
CA TYR A 166 22.04 10.90 -17.53
C TYR A 166 22.74 12.27 -17.43
N ILE A 167 22.41 13.23 -18.29
CA ILE A 167 22.88 14.62 -18.19
C ILE A 167 22.16 15.36 -17.05
N GLN A 168 20.89 15.01 -16.81
CA GLN A 168 20.07 15.55 -15.74
C GLN A 168 20.53 15.11 -14.33
N TRP A 169 21.37 14.08 -14.18
CA TRP A 169 22.04 13.75 -12.89
C TRP A 169 22.92 14.88 -12.35
N GLN A 170 23.03 16.02 -13.07
CA GLN A 170 23.67 17.25 -12.62
C GLN A 170 22.71 18.48 -12.53
N HIS A 171 21.39 18.27 -12.49
CA HIS A 171 20.33 19.28 -12.28
C HIS A 171 20.32 20.48 -13.25
N ASN A 172 20.90 20.36 -14.44
CA ASN A 172 21.01 21.50 -15.36
C ASN A 172 20.59 21.15 -16.79
N TYR A 173 19.29 21.30 -17.08
CA TYR A 173 18.71 21.13 -18.41
C TYR A 173 19.32 22.03 -19.50
N SER A 174 20.03 23.11 -19.13
CA SER A 174 20.70 23.97 -20.11
C SER A 174 21.88 23.29 -20.83
N LEU A 175 22.34 22.14 -20.32
CA LEU A 175 23.40 21.34 -20.96
C LEU A 175 22.88 20.46 -22.10
N ILE A 176 21.55 20.38 -22.28
CA ILE A 176 20.93 19.52 -23.28
C ILE A 176 20.64 20.36 -24.54
N ASP A 177 21.18 19.92 -25.67
CA ASP A 177 20.80 20.42 -26.99
C ASP A 177 19.50 19.74 -27.45
N TRP A 178 18.38 20.38 -27.15
CA TRP A 178 17.04 19.87 -27.46
C TRP A 178 16.77 19.76 -28.96
N GLU A 179 17.34 20.66 -29.76
CA GLU A 179 17.18 20.61 -31.21
C GLU A 179 17.95 19.42 -31.81
N ARG A 180 19.09 19.06 -31.21
CA ARG A 180 19.80 17.82 -31.56
C ARG A 180 19.01 16.57 -31.18
N LEU A 181 18.35 16.55 -30.02
CA LEU A 181 17.45 15.44 -29.64
C LEU A 181 16.33 15.26 -30.66
N LYS A 182 15.59 16.34 -30.96
CA LYS A 182 14.46 16.30 -31.90
C LYS A 182 14.82 15.79 -33.29
N ARG A 183 16.05 16.04 -33.76
CA ARG A 183 16.53 15.54 -35.06
C ARG A 183 16.94 14.08 -35.04
N ASN A 184 17.35 13.56 -33.88
CA ASN A 184 18.09 12.31 -33.79
C ASN A 184 17.40 11.23 -32.94
N CYS A 185 16.33 11.56 -32.23
CA CYS A 185 15.63 10.67 -31.30
C CYS A 185 14.12 10.77 -31.49
N ASN A 186 13.42 9.63 -31.46
CA ASN A 186 11.96 9.63 -31.55
C ASN A 186 11.28 9.88 -30.20
N LEU A 187 11.95 9.49 -29.12
CA LEU A 187 11.53 9.78 -27.75
C LEU A 187 12.77 9.79 -26.85
N TRP A 188 12.63 10.41 -25.67
CA TRP A 188 13.72 10.45 -24.70
C TRP A 188 13.23 10.46 -23.27
N ARG A 189 13.89 9.65 -22.44
CA ARG A 189 13.62 9.61 -21.00
C ARG A 189 14.20 10.84 -20.32
N MET A 190 13.38 11.44 -19.46
CA MET A 190 13.68 12.71 -18.81
C MET A 190 14.20 12.57 -17.37
N LEU A 191 13.99 11.44 -16.72
CA LEU A 191 14.13 11.23 -15.27
C LEU A 191 14.65 9.84 -14.96
N ASP A 192 14.94 9.59 -13.67
CA ASP A 192 15.17 8.26 -13.11
C ASP A 192 14.06 7.28 -13.46
N ASP A 193 14.40 5.98 -13.37
CA ASP A 193 13.44 4.92 -13.67
C ASP A 193 12.22 5.02 -12.75
N VAL A 194 11.03 4.87 -13.34
CA VAL A 194 9.80 4.75 -12.56
C VAL A 194 9.86 3.48 -11.70
N GLU A 195 9.50 3.64 -10.43
CA GLU A 195 9.33 2.54 -9.49
C GLU A 195 7.85 2.35 -9.17
N ASP A 196 7.48 1.10 -8.89
CA ASP A 196 6.14 0.67 -8.47
C ASP A 196 5.88 1.10 -7.02
N LYS A 197 5.82 2.41 -6.83
CA LYS A 197 5.49 3.09 -5.59
C LYS A 197 4.98 4.49 -5.88
N TRP A 198 4.01 4.94 -5.09
CA TRP A 198 3.35 6.23 -5.29
C TRP A 198 4.30 7.43 -5.25
N SER A 199 5.35 7.37 -4.41
CA SER A 199 6.35 8.43 -4.31
C SER A 199 7.14 8.63 -5.60
N SER A 200 7.40 7.58 -6.37
CA SER A 200 8.08 7.66 -7.67
C SER A 200 7.19 8.30 -8.73
N VAL A 201 5.94 7.84 -8.86
CA VAL A 201 4.96 8.41 -9.80
C VAL A 201 4.72 9.89 -9.52
N LYS A 202 4.52 10.28 -8.25
CA LYS A 202 4.41 11.69 -7.86
C LYS A 202 5.65 12.49 -8.21
N GLY A 203 6.85 11.93 -8.01
CA GLY A 203 8.11 12.59 -8.34
C GLY A 203 8.20 12.95 -9.82
N ILE A 204 7.74 12.05 -10.71
CA ILE A 204 7.69 12.28 -12.16
C ILE A 204 6.68 13.37 -12.51
N ILE A 205 5.45 13.27 -12.00
CA ILE A 205 4.39 14.28 -12.21
C ILE A 205 4.86 15.67 -11.75
N GLU A 206 5.50 15.74 -10.58
CA GLU A 206 6.02 16.96 -10.02
C GLU A 206 7.16 17.54 -10.86
N ASN A 207 8.02 16.70 -11.44
CA ASN A 207 9.05 17.16 -12.36
C ASN A 207 8.46 17.76 -13.64
N TYR A 208 7.47 17.10 -14.25
CA TYR A 208 6.75 17.61 -15.41
C TYR A 208 6.04 18.94 -15.09
N ARG A 209 5.47 19.06 -13.89
CA ARG A 209 4.87 20.30 -13.39
C ARG A 209 5.90 21.42 -13.29
N GLN A 210 7.03 21.17 -12.65
CA GLN A 210 8.09 22.16 -12.44
C GLN A 210 8.74 22.63 -13.74
N HIS A 211 8.82 21.75 -14.75
CA HIS A 211 9.48 22.02 -16.03
C HIS A 211 8.49 22.18 -17.20
N SER A 212 7.20 22.39 -16.93
CA SER A 212 6.15 22.43 -17.97
C SER A 212 6.46 23.42 -19.10
N GLN A 213 7.00 24.60 -18.79
CA GLN A 213 7.37 25.60 -19.81
C GLN A 213 8.49 25.15 -20.76
N LEU A 214 9.37 24.26 -20.29
CA LEU A 214 10.43 23.67 -21.10
C LEU A 214 9.90 22.49 -21.90
N LEU A 215 9.15 21.59 -21.27
CA LEU A 215 8.77 20.30 -21.86
C LEU A 215 7.62 20.41 -22.86
N GLU A 216 6.64 21.28 -22.61
CA GLU A 216 5.48 21.51 -23.49
C GLU A 216 5.87 21.73 -24.97
N PRO A 217 6.77 22.67 -25.33
CA PRO A 217 7.14 22.90 -26.74
C PRO A 217 8.06 21.83 -27.35
N LEU A 218 8.57 20.89 -26.55
CA LEU A 218 9.50 19.86 -27.02
C LEU A 218 8.79 18.62 -27.56
N ALA A 219 7.60 18.30 -27.04
CA ALA A 219 6.80 17.18 -27.49
C ALA A 219 6.11 17.49 -28.84
N GLY A 220 5.98 16.47 -29.68
CA GLY A 220 5.20 16.53 -30.91
C GLY A 220 5.48 15.34 -31.83
N PRO A 221 4.81 15.28 -33.00
CA PRO A 221 4.92 14.15 -33.91
C PRO A 221 6.37 13.78 -34.26
N GLY A 222 6.80 12.61 -33.79
CA GLY A 222 8.13 12.05 -34.04
C GLY A 222 9.19 12.40 -33.00
N HIS A 223 8.84 13.10 -31.92
CA HIS A 223 9.76 13.47 -30.84
C HIS A 223 9.02 13.66 -29.50
N TRP A 224 9.06 12.65 -28.62
CA TRP A 224 8.21 12.57 -27.42
C TRP A 224 9.00 12.65 -26.11
N ASN A 225 8.47 13.39 -25.13
CA ASN A 225 8.97 13.35 -23.76
C ASN A 225 8.50 12.04 -23.10
N ASP A 226 9.46 11.20 -22.71
CA ASP A 226 9.18 9.92 -22.06
C ASP A 226 9.21 10.08 -20.53
N ALA A 227 8.04 9.91 -19.92
CA ALA A 227 7.81 9.88 -18.49
C ALA A 227 8.14 8.50 -17.89
N ASP A 228 8.70 7.59 -18.70
CA ASP A 228 9.00 6.21 -18.41
C ASP A 228 7.74 5.33 -18.29
N MET A 229 7.91 4.08 -17.89
CA MET A 229 6.88 3.04 -17.93
C MET A 229 5.62 3.34 -17.12
N LEU A 230 4.53 2.67 -17.50
CA LEU A 230 3.32 2.49 -16.71
C LEU A 230 3.44 1.24 -15.83
N VAL A 231 3.27 1.40 -14.51
CA VAL A 231 3.39 0.31 -13.52
C VAL A 231 2.04 -0.20 -13.03
N LEU A 232 0.98 0.07 -13.81
CA LEU A 232 -0.39 -0.32 -13.51
C LEU A 232 -0.53 -1.84 -13.39
N GLY A 233 -1.30 -2.30 -12.40
CA GLY A 233 -1.55 -3.71 -12.14
C GLY A 233 -0.46 -4.42 -11.35
N ASN A 234 0.60 -3.72 -10.94
CA ASN A 234 1.64 -4.27 -10.07
C ASN A 234 1.23 -4.19 -8.59
N PHE A 235 2.20 -4.02 -7.69
CA PHE A 235 2.03 -4.25 -6.24
C PHE A 235 1.95 -2.96 -5.43
N GLY A 236 2.47 -1.84 -5.94
CA GLY A 236 2.72 -0.65 -5.14
C GLY A 236 1.70 0.46 -5.27
N LEU A 237 0.89 0.46 -6.32
CA LEU A 237 -0.14 1.47 -6.56
C LEU A 237 -1.54 0.97 -6.18
N SER A 238 -2.32 1.83 -5.54
CA SER A 238 -3.77 1.65 -5.44
C SER A 238 -4.45 1.90 -6.79
N HIS A 239 -5.70 1.45 -6.95
CA HIS A 239 -6.46 1.70 -8.17
C HIS A 239 -6.62 3.20 -8.49
N ASP A 240 -6.80 4.06 -7.50
CA ASP A 240 -6.88 5.51 -7.75
C ASP A 240 -5.51 6.12 -8.08
N GLN A 241 -4.42 5.61 -7.51
CA GLN A 241 -3.07 6.01 -7.91
C GLN A 241 -2.73 5.58 -9.35
N GLU A 242 -3.18 4.39 -9.77
CA GLU A 242 -3.09 3.94 -11.16
C GLU A 242 -3.85 4.87 -12.12
N ARG A 243 -5.05 5.30 -11.74
CA ARG A 243 -5.84 6.28 -12.52
C ARG A 243 -5.10 7.60 -12.66
N VAL A 244 -4.42 8.06 -11.61
CA VAL A 244 -3.58 9.26 -11.69
C VAL A 244 -2.41 9.04 -12.63
N GLN A 245 -1.67 7.93 -12.53
CA GLN A 245 -0.54 7.66 -13.43
C GLN A 245 -1.00 7.64 -14.90
N MET A 246 -2.01 6.83 -15.23
CA MET A 246 -2.52 6.72 -16.60
C MET A 246 -3.01 8.07 -17.11
N GLY A 247 -3.83 8.77 -16.34
CA GLY A 247 -4.37 10.07 -16.74
C GLY A 247 -3.27 11.11 -16.98
N MET A 248 -2.26 11.16 -16.11
CA MET A 248 -1.16 12.12 -16.27
C MET A 248 -0.24 11.77 -17.44
N TRP A 249 0.04 10.49 -17.70
CA TRP A 249 0.85 10.08 -18.85
C TRP A 249 0.16 10.44 -20.16
N CYS A 250 -1.16 10.20 -20.26
CA CYS A 250 -1.95 10.62 -21.42
C CYS A 250 -1.94 12.14 -21.58
N MET A 251 -2.07 12.90 -20.48
CA MET A 251 -1.97 14.36 -20.52
C MET A 251 -0.57 14.84 -20.92
N PHE A 252 0.47 14.07 -20.64
CA PHE A 252 1.84 14.38 -21.05
C PHE A 252 2.12 14.03 -22.51
N ALA A 253 1.20 13.37 -23.21
CA ALA A 253 1.44 12.75 -24.52
C ALA A 253 2.70 11.87 -24.49
N SER A 254 2.83 11.11 -23.40
CA SER A 254 4.03 10.32 -23.12
C SER A 254 3.86 8.90 -23.66
N PRO A 255 4.92 8.25 -24.19
CA PRO A 255 4.82 6.87 -24.65
C PRO A 255 4.23 5.93 -23.59
N LEU A 256 3.07 5.34 -23.87
CA LEU A 256 2.45 4.37 -22.97
C LEU A 256 3.14 3.00 -23.13
N LEU A 257 4.16 2.76 -22.30
CA LEU A 257 4.91 1.50 -22.23
C LEU A 257 4.60 0.80 -20.91
N LEU A 258 3.86 -0.30 -20.95
CA LEU A 258 3.51 -1.10 -19.78
C LEU A 258 4.72 -1.85 -19.24
N SER A 259 4.82 -1.94 -17.93
CA SER A 259 5.66 -2.93 -17.26
C SER A 259 4.85 -3.62 -16.18
N THR A 260 4.21 -4.71 -16.55
CA THR A 260 3.36 -5.50 -15.65
C THR A 260 3.35 -6.96 -16.07
N ASP A 261 2.94 -7.83 -15.16
CA ASP A 261 2.78 -9.25 -15.41
C ASP A 261 1.42 -9.51 -16.04
N MET A 262 1.39 -9.78 -17.35
CA MET A 262 0.16 -9.94 -18.11
C MET A 262 -0.63 -11.21 -17.74
N ASP A 263 -0.01 -12.15 -17.01
CA ASP A 263 -0.72 -13.32 -16.48
C ASP A 263 -1.50 -12.98 -15.20
N ASP A 264 -0.99 -12.05 -14.39
CA ASP A 264 -1.54 -11.67 -13.08
C ASP A 264 -2.26 -10.29 -13.11
N LEU A 265 -2.34 -9.64 -14.29
CA LEU A 265 -2.99 -8.34 -14.47
C LEU A 265 -4.49 -8.42 -14.18
N ASN A 266 -4.95 -7.64 -13.19
CA ASN A 266 -6.34 -7.63 -12.79
C ASN A 266 -7.26 -6.90 -13.80
N SER A 267 -8.56 -7.21 -13.76
CA SER A 267 -9.55 -6.70 -14.72
C SER A 267 -9.76 -5.19 -14.66
N GLU A 268 -9.62 -4.55 -13.49
CA GLU A 268 -9.80 -3.10 -13.34
C GLU A 268 -8.64 -2.35 -13.98
N SER A 269 -7.41 -2.72 -13.66
CA SER A 269 -6.20 -2.17 -14.29
C SER A 269 -6.20 -2.44 -15.81
N ALA A 270 -6.58 -3.65 -16.25
CA ALA A 270 -6.71 -3.96 -17.67
C ALA A 270 -7.74 -3.08 -18.38
N LYS A 271 -8.86 -2.75 -17.73
CA LYS A 271 -9.88 -1.84 -18.28
C LYS A 271 -9.39 -0.40 -18.34
N LEU A 272 -8.65 0.05 -17.33
CA LEU A 272 -8.04 1.37 -17.29
C LEU A 272 -7.00 1.54 -18.41
N ILE A 273 -6.10 0.57 -18.57
CA ILE A 273 -5.06 0.56 -19.61
C ILE A 273 -5.69 0.61 -21.00
N LYS A 274 -6.75 -0.17 -21.26
CA LYS A 274 -7.46 -0.21 -22.55
C LYS A 274 -8.52 0.89 -22.70
N ASN A 275 -8.55 1.89 -21.83
CA ASN A 275 -9.57 2.92 -21.88
C ASN A 275 -9.41 3.78 -23.13
N LYS A 276 -10.31 3.58 -24.10
CA LYS A 276 -10.27 4.29 -25.39
C LYS A 276 -10.23 5.81 -25.25
N MET A 277 -10.94 6.41 -24.31
CA MET A 277 -10.94 7.87 -24.16
C MET A 277 -9.59 8.40 -23.66
N LEU A 278 -8.93 7.68 -22.76
CA LEU A 278 -7.58 8.06 -22.29
C LEU A 278 -6.56 7.88 -23.42
N ILE A 279 -6.64 6.76 -24.15
CA ILE A 279 -5.78 6.49 -25.30
C ILE A 279 -5.99 7.55 -26.39
N ASP A 280 -7.24 7.95 -26.68
CA ASP A 280 -7.54 8.98 -27.69
C ASP A 280 -6.99 10.37 -27.28
N ILE A 281 -6.87 10.66 -25.97
CA ILE A 281 -6.20 11.88 -25.47
C ILE A 281 -4.69 11.80 -25.70
N ASP A 282 -4.08 10.66 -25.35
CA ASP A 282 -2.64 10.45 -25.49
C ASP A 282 -2.18 10.40 -26.96
N GLN A 283 -2.96 9.71 -27.79
CA GLN A 283 -2.67 9.46 -29.20
C GLN A 283 -3.30 10.52 -30.12
N ASP A 284 -3.59 11.71 -29.59
CA ASP A 284 -4.03 12.85 -30.39
C ASP A 284 -3.01 13.15 -31.51
N GLU A 285 -3.49 13.38 -32.73
CA GLU A 285 -2.62 13.58 -33.91
C GLU A 285 -1.67 14.78 -33.75
N GLY A 286 -2.07 15.78 -32.95
CA GLY A 286 -1.26 16.95 -32.66
C GLY A 286 -0.13 16.68 -31.67
N GLY A 287 -0.24 15.62 -30.85
CA GLY A 287 0.80 15.21 -29.90
C GLY A 287 1.16 16.28 -28.87
N GLN A 288 0.23 17.18 -28.55
CA GLN A 288 0.50 18.34 -27.70
C GLN A 288 0.45 17.93 -26.23
N GLN A 289 1.59 18.00 -25.56
CA GLN A 289 1.70 17.84 -24.12
C GLN A 289 0.89 18.92 -23.39
N ALA A 290 0.20 18.54 -22.31
CA ALA A 290 -0.58 19.45 -21.50
C ALA A 290 0.28 20.51 -20.77
N LYS A 291 -0.29 21.71 -20.68
CA LYS A 291 0.27 22.84 -19.95
C LYS A 291 -0.22 22.89 -18.51
N PHE A 292 0.70 23.06 -17.56
CA PHE A 292 0.32 23.33 -16.18
C PHE A 292 -0.25 24.75 -16.02
N VAL A 293 -1.46 24.86 -15.47
CA VAL A 293 -2.20 26.14 -15.37
C VAL A 293 -2.22 26.75 -13.95
N GLY A 294 -1.88 25.99 -12.91
CA GLY A 294 -1.83 26.48 -11.52
C GLY A 294 -2.43 25.50 -10.49
N MET A 295 -2.17 25.74 -9.21
CA MET A 295 -2.81 25.02 -8.10
C MET A 295 -3.96 25.84 -7.52
N LYS A 296 -5.00 25.17 -7.04
CA LYS A 296 -6.05 25.76 -6.19
C LYS A 296 -5.92 25.05 -4.84
N GLY A 297 -5.52 25.81 -3.81
CA GLY A 297 -4.77 25.28 -2.65
C GLY A 297 -5.50 24.30 -1.74
N ASP A 298 -4.69 23.56 -0.97
CA ASP A 298 -5.10 22.76 0.19
C ASP A 298 -4.72 23.48 1.50
N VAL A 299 -5.57 23.29 2.52
CA VAL A 299 -5.55 23.97 3.84
C VAL A 299 -4.43 23.42 4.72
N GLN A 300 -3.57 24.29 5.26
CA GLN A 300 -2.57 23.93 6.29
C GLN A 300 -3.03 24.38 7.69
N THR A 301 -2.95 23.49 8.66
CA THR A 301 -3.12 23.79 10.10
C THR A 301 -1.76 23.85 10.78
N ILE A 302 -1.45 24.96 11.46
CA ILE A 302 -0.21 25.18 12.22
C ILE A 302 -0.54 25.12 13.73
N ALA A 303 0.20 24.34 14.51
CA ALA A 303 0.10 24.28 15.97
C ALA A 303 1.29 24.96 16.67
N MET A 304 1.07 25.59 17.83
CA MET A 304 2.12 26.24 18.64
C MET A 304 1.88 26.05 20.17
N ASN A 305 2.98 25.80 20.90
CA ASN A 305 3.09 25.37 22.31
C ASN A 305 2.97 26.50 23.37
N ALA A 306 2.56 26.18 24.63
CA ALA A 306 3.39 26.29 25.87
C ALA A 306 2.63 26.39 27.24
N PHE A 307 2.98 25.48 28.18
CA PHE A 307 3.25 25.56 29.65
C PHE A 307 2.29 26.17 30.72
N CYS A 308 1.93 25.37 31.76
CA CYS A 308 2.25 25.54 33.23
C CYS A 308 1.25 24.89 34.25
N LEU A 309 1.74 23.89 35.01
CA LEU A 309 1.78 23.69 36.49
C LEU A 309 0.52 23.58 37.44
N LEU A 310 0.51 22.43 38.18
CA LEU A 310 0.43 22.20 39.67
C LEU A 310 -0.84 21.61 40.39
N ILE A 311 -0.74 20.30 40.74
CA ILE A 311 -0.95 19.55 42.03
C ILE A 311 -2.33 19.26 42.69
N GLY A 312 -2.56 17.94 42.95
CA GLY A 312 -3.08 17.30 44.20
C GLY A 312 -4.53 16.81 44.15
N LEU A 313 -4.97 15.61 44.59
CA LEU A 313 -4.49 14.57 45.50
C LEU A 313 -5.26 13.24 45.24
N LEU A 314 -4.66 12.08 45.54
CA LEU A 314 -5.15 10.72 45.27
C LEU A 314 -6.18 10.18 46.27
N VAL A 315 -7.18 9.41 45.79
CA VAL A 315 -7.89 8.36 46.54
C VAL A 315 -8.02 7.11 45.67
N ALA A 316 -7.71 5.94 46.23
CA ALA A 316 -7.72 4.65 45.54
C ALA A 316 -9.14 4.05 45.42
N VAL A 317 -9.49 3.49 44.25
CA VAL A 317 -10.68 2.63 44.02
C VAL A 317 -10.35 1.51 43.01
N ARG A 318 -11.09 0.41 43.19
CA ARG A 318 -11.21 -0.89 42.51
C ARG A 318 -11.30 -0.86 40.97
N ALA A 319 -10.91 -1.99 40.36
CA ALA A 319 -10.64 -2.22 38.93
C ALA A 319 -11.87 -2.49 38.02
N LEU A 320 -11.73 -2.31 36.69
CA LEU A 320 -12.72 -2.48 35.60
C LEU A 320 -12.67 -3.88 34.93
N ASP A 321 -12.70 -4.98 35.67
CA ASP A 321 -12.93 -6.29 35.03
C ASP A 321 -14.42 -6.42 34.62
N ASN A 322 -14.79 -5.76 33.52
CA ASN A 322 -16.18 -5.60 33.05
C ASN A 322 -16.69 -6.78 32.20
N GLY A 323 -15.86 -7.80 31.97
CA GLY A 323 -16.19 -9.00 31.18
C GLY A 323 -16.28 -8.79 29.67
N LEU A 324 -15.99 -7.59 29.16
CA LEU A 324 -16.03 -7.26 27.72
C LEU A 324 -14.64 -7.34 27.07
N ALA A 325 -14.61 -7.20 25.74
CA ALA A 325 -13.40 -7.23 24.93
C ALA A 325 -12.48 -8.42 25.25
N ARG A 326 -13.05 -9.60 25.55
CA ARG A 326 -12.28 -10.83 25.81
C ARG A 326 -11.50 -11.29 24.58
N LYS A 327 -11.90 -10.79 23.41
CA LYS A 327 -11.18 -10.80 22.13
C LYS A 327 -11.12 -9.35 21.61
N PRO A 328 -10.20 -9.02 20.69
CA PRO A 328 -10.15 -7.69 20.11
C PRO A 328 -11.52 -7.31 19.50
N PRO A 329 -12.05 -6.10 19.75
CA PRO A 329 -13.31 -5.66 19.15
C PRO A 329 -13.23 -5.61 17.61
N MET A 330 -14.28 -6.07 16.93
CA MET A 330 -14.40 -6.00 15.47
C MET A 330 -15.63 -5.17 15.09
N GLY A 331 -15.48 -4.21 14.18
CA GLY A 331 -16.58 -3.33 13.80
C GLY A 331 -16.25 -2.35 12.69
N TRP A 332 -16.97 -1.25 12.66
CA TRP A 332 -16.82 -0.15 11.72
C TRP A 332 -16.85 1.20 12.46
N MET A 333 -16.07 2.17 11.99
CA MET A 333 -15.95 3.52 12.56
C MET A 333 -15.95 4.59 11.46
N THR A 334 -16.55 5.75 11.73
CA THR A 334 -16.71 6.81 10.72
C THR A 334 -15.42 7.58 10.36
N TRP A 335 -14.45 7.66 11.28
CA TRP A 335 -13.43 8.72 11.29
C TRP A 335 -12.57 8.76 10.03
N GLN A 336 -11.84 7.70 9.70
CA GLN A 336 -10.80 7.81 8.67
C GLN A 336 -11.40 8.16 7.29
N ARG A 337 -12.56 7.60 6.92
CA ARG A 337 -13.15 7.73 5.58
C ARG A 337 -14.05 8.96 5.45
N PHE A 338 -14.82 9.29 6.48
CA PHE A 338 -15.85 10.34 6.43
C PHE A 338 -15.44 11.61 7.18
N ARG A 339 -14.47 11.51 8.10
CA ARG A 339 -13.90 12.64 8.86
C ARG A 339 -15.02 13.48 9.50
N CYS A 340 -14.83 14.79 9.55
CA CYS A 340 -15.83 15.75 10.01
C CYS A 340 -16.67 16.35 8.87
N GLN A 341 -17.06 15.56 7.86
CA GLN A 341 -17.96 16.05 6.81
C GLN A 341 -19.38 16.25 7.39
N VAL A 342 -19.83 17.49 7.54
CA VAL A 342 -21.14 17.82 8.12
C VAL A 342 -22.09 18.51 7.15
N ASP A 343 -21.64 18.87 5.95
CA ASP A 343 -22.50 19.51 4.93
C ASP A 343 -23.32 18.46 4.17
N CYS A 344 -24.43 18.06 4.77
CA CYS A 344 -25.37 17.11 4.15
C CYS A 344 -26.12 17.67 2.95
N LYS A 345 -26.03 18.96 2.64
CA LYS A 345 -26.66 19.53 1.44
C LYS A 345 -25.77 19.35 0.22
N ALA A 346 -24.47 19.61 0.38
CA ALA A 346 -23.49 19.41 -0.67
C ALA A 346 -23.10 17.93 -0.81
N TYR A 347 -23.00 17.21 0.33
CA TYR A 347 -22.50 15.84 0.40
C TYR A 347 -23.45 14.90 1.16
N PRO A 348 -24.70 14.72 0.69
CA PRO A 348 -25.72 13.95 1.41
C PRO A 348 -25.37 12.48 1.66
N ARG A 349 -24.45 11.89 0.88
CA ARG A 349 -24.00 10.49 1.08
C ARG A 349 -22.82 10.36 2.04
N ASP A 350 -21.98 11.39 2.15
CA ASP A 350 -20.72 11.35 2.90
C ASP A 350 -20.79 12.08 4.24
N CYS A 351 -21.84 12.88 4.48
CA CYS A 351 -21.94 13.60 5.75
C CYS A 351 -22.25 12.67 6.93
N ILE A 352 -21.70 13.00 8.10
CA ILE A 352 -21.95 12.29 9.37
C ILE A 352 -23.41 12.49 9.77
N SER A 353 -24.24 11.49 9.50
CA SER A 353 -25.70 11.55 9.62
C SER A 353 -26.30 10.19 9.96
N GLU A 354 -27.54 10.18 10.44
CA GLU A 354 -28.32 8.98 10.70
C GLU A 354 -28.42 8.08 9.45
N ASP A 355 -28.60 8.66 8.27
CA ASP A 355 -28.69 7.92 7.00
C ASP A 355 -27.38 7.19 6.66
N LEU A 356 -26.21 7.83 6.88
CA LEU A 356 -24.90 7.20 6.75
C LEU A 356 -24.77 5.99 7.67
N ILE A 357 -25.16 6.13 8.94
CA ILE A 357 -25.04 5.03 9.91
C ILE A 357 -25.98 3.88 9.57
N LYS A 358 -27.23 4.19 9.18
CA LYS A 358 -28.22 3.17 8.82
C LYS A 358 -27.84 2.39 7.56
N ARG A 359 -27.39 3.08 6.50
CA ARG A 359 -26.96 2.40 5.27
C ARG A 359 -25.76 1.49 5.52
N THR A 360 -24.76 1.97 6.28
CA THR A 360 -23.60 1.16 6.67
C THR A 360 -24.01 -0.06 7.49
N ALA A 361 -24.89 0.11 8.48
CA ALA A 361 -25.40 -0.98 9.30
C ALA A 361 -26.12 -2.05 8.46
N ASP A 362 -26.93 -1.63 7.49
CA ASP A 362 -27.60 -2.56 6.58
C ASP A 362 -26.58 -3.33 5.72
N ARG A 363 -25.53 -2.69 5.21
CA ARG A 363 -24.44 -3.36 4.45
C ARG A 363 -23.66 -4.35 5.31
N LEU A 364 -23.32 -4.00 6.55
CA LEU A 364 -22.61 -4.90 7.47
C LEU A 364 -23.36 -6.22 7.69
N VAL A 365 -24.70 -6.16 7.77
CA VAL A 365 -25.55 -7.35 7.88
C VAL A 365 -25.69 -8.06 6.53
N GLN A 366 -26.06 -7.34 5.47
CA GLN A 366 -26.39 -7.92 4.17
C GLN A 366 -25.20 -8.56 3.47
N ASP A 367 -23.99 -8.00 3.63
CA ASP A 367 -22.78 -8.46 2.96
C ASP A 367 -21.96 -9.46 3.82
N GLY A 368 -22.50 -9.88 4.98
CA GLY A 368 -21.93 -10.93 5.83
C GLY A 368 -20.77 -10.49 6.73
N PHE A 369 -20.59 -9.18 6.97
CA PHE A 369 -19.57 -8.70 7.91
C PHE A 369 -19.95 -9.01 9.37
N LEU A 370 -21.23 -8.87 9.73
CA LEU A 370 -21.72 -9.29 11.04
C LEU A 370 -21.46 -10.78 11.29
N ASP A 371 -21.71 -11.63 10.30
CA ASP A 371 -21.45 -13.08 10.39
C ASP A 371 -19.95 -13.40 10.52
N ALA A 372 -19.08 -12.55 9.97
CA ALA A 372 -17.63 -12.63 10.13
C ALA A 372 -17.14 -12.09 11.49
N GLY A 373 -18.01 -11.42 12.27
CA GLY A 373 -17.72 -10.95 13.63
C GLY A 373 -17.70 -9.42 13.79
N TYR A 374 -17.84 -8.64 12.72
CA TYR A 374 -17.87 -7.18 12.78
C TYR A 374 -19.21 -6.69 13.36
N GLU A 375 -19.26 -6.52 14.69
CA GLU A 375 -20.50 -6.22 15.42
C GLU A 375 -20.64 -4.76 15.87
N TYR A 376 -19.55 -3.99 16.02
CA TYR A 376 -19.63 -2.59 16.48
C TYR A 376 -19.82 -1.60 15.33
N VAL A 377 -20.68 -0.59 15.51
CA VAL A 377 -20.83 0.57 14.62
C VAL A 377 -20.57 1.83 15.45
N VAL A 378 -19.40 2.42 15.29
CA VAL A 378 -18.90 3.52 16.12
C VAL A 378 -19.00 4.85 15.37
N ILE A 379 -19.79 5.78 15.90
CA ILE A 379 -19.85 7.15 15.40
C ILE A 379 -18.73 7.94 16.08
N ASP A 380 -17.79 8.45 15.28
CA ASP A 380 -16.66 9.25 15.74
C ASP A 380 -17.05 10.73 15.94
N ASP A 381 -16.06 11.65 15.98
CA ASP A 381 -16.31 13.09 16.21
C ASP A 381 -17.35 13.69 15.23
N CYS A 382 -17.84 14.89 15.56
CA CYS A 382 -18.78 15.69 14.77
C CYS A 382 -20.22 15.18 14.71
N TRP A 383 -20.63 14.24 15.55
CA TRP A 383 -22.04 13.80 15.65
C TRP A 383 -22.96 14.80 16.38
N GLN A 384 -22.38 15.57 17.31
CA GLN A 384 -23.10 16.42 18.25
C GLN A 384 -23.33 17.84 17.73
N MET A 385 -24.21 18.60 18.39
CA MET A 385 -24.30 20.04 18.21
C MET A 385 -23.02 20.74 18.71
N PRO A 386 -22.67 21.92 18.17
CA PRO A 386 -21.52 22.70 18.65
C PRO A 386 -21.74 23.29 20.06
N PHE A 387 -22.86 22.98 20.72
CA PHE A 387 -23.19 23.39 22.08
C PHE A 387 -23.98 22.30 22.80
N ARG A 388 -23.82 22.23 24.11
CA ARG A 388 -24.63 21.39 25.00
C ARG A 388 -26.06 21.94 25.13
N ASP A 389 -26.99 21.08 25.52
CA ASP A 389 -28.33 21.51 25.87
C ASP A 389 -28.30 22.57 26.99
N ARG A 390 -29.07 23.65 26.84
CA ARG A 390 -28.99 24.81 27.75
C ARG A 390 -29.59 24.56 29.14
N HIS A 391 -30.41 23.53 29.29
CA HIS A 391 -31.13 23.25 30.54
C HIS A 391 -30.50 22.10 31.32
N THR A 392 -30.08 21.06 30.61
CA THR A 392 -29.56 19.81 31.17
C THR A 392 -28.04 19.71 31.09
N SER A 393 -27.41 20.55 30.26
CA SER A 393 -25.98 20.47 29.90
C SER A 393 -25.58 19.16 29.22
N LYS A 394 -26.53 18.33 28.80
CA LYS A 394 -26.26 17.07 28.10
C LYS A 394 -25.67 17.34 26.71
N LEU A 395 -24.85 16.40 26.24
CA LEU A 395 -24.52 16.30 24.82
C LEU A 395 -25.79 16.01 24.04
N VAL A 396 -25.97 16.68 22.91
CA VAL A 396 -27.15 16.52 22.04
C VAL A 396 -26.69 16.29 20.61
N PRO A 397 -27.25 15.29 19.90
CA PRO A 397 -26.94 15.08 18.50
C PRO A 397 -27.48 16.26 17.68
N ASP A 398 -26.87 16.50 16.53
CA ASP A 398 -27.38 17.48 15.58
C ASP A 398 -28.75 17.04 15.02
N PRO A 399 -29.84 17.80 15.25
CA PRO A 399 -31.19 17.37 14.91
C PRO A 399 -31.46 17.37 13.39
N ASP A 400 -30.67 18.08 12.59
CA ASP A 400 -30.81 18.06 11.13
C ASP A 400 -30.16 16.81 10.54
N ARG A 401 -29.09 16.31 11.18
CA ARG A 401 -28.33 15.12 10.74
C ARG A 401 -28.80 13.83 11.40
N PHE A 402 -29.35 13.92 12.61
CA PHE A 402 -29.90 12.80 13.39
C PHE A 402 -31.35 13.11 13.85
N PRO A 403 -32.30 13.23 12.90
CA PRO A 403 -33.65 13.70 13.19
C PRO A 403 -34.45 12.81 14.14
N THR A 404 -34.14 11.52 14.25
CA THR A 404 -34.81 10.62 15.21
C THR A 404 -34.11 10.56 16.58
N GLY A 405 -32.91 11.15 16.70
CA GLY A 405 -32.08 11.09 17.89
C GLY A 405 -31.32 9.75 18.04
N LEU A 406 -30.33 9.73 18.93
CA LEU A 406 -29.42 8.59 19.07
C LEU A 406 -30.04 7.35 19.74
N ASN A 407 -31.08 7.51 20.57
CA ASN A 407 -31.77 6.36 21.17
C ASN A 407 -32.42 5.50 20.07
N ALA A 408 -33.14 6.13 19.15
CA ALA A 408 -33.80 5.44 18.05
C ALA A 408 -32.77 4.83 17.07
N LEU A 409 -31.62 5.47 16.89
CA LEU A 409 -30.51 4.91 16.13
C LEU A 409 -29.89 3.70 16.83
N GLY A 410 -29.70 3.76 18.15
CA GLY A 410 -29.25 2.64 18.98
C GLY A 410 -30.20 1.44 18.85
N ASP A 411 -31.50 1.67 19.00
CA ASP A 411 -32.54 0.65 18.81
C ASP A 411 -32.46 0.02 17.41
N TYR A 412 -32.30 0.84 16.36
CA TYR A 412 -32.15 0.36 14.98
C TYR A 412 -30.95 -0.57 14.78
N LEU A 413 -29.81 -0.26 15.42
CA LEU A 413 -28.60 -1.08 15.39
C LEU A 413 -28.80 -2.39 16.18
N HIS A 414 -29.39 -2.31 17.37
CA HIS A 414 -29.64 -3.48 18.22
C HIS A 414 -30.65 -4.46 17.59
N GLU A 415 -31.68 -3.97 16.91
CA GLU A 415 -32.63 -4.80 16.14
C GLU A 415 -31.92 -5.64 15.04
N ARG A 416 -30.79 -5.14 14.54
CA ARG A 416 -29.92 -5.81 13.57
C ARG A 416 -28.83 -6.66 14.20
N LYS A 417 -28.83 -6.78 15.53
CA LYS A 417 -27.78 -7.46 16.33
C LYS A 417 -26.41 -6.80 16.23
N LEU A 418 -26.34 -5.57 15.75
CA LEU A 418 -25.15 -4.73 15.82
C LEU A 418 -25.10 -4.04 17.18
N LYS A 419 -23.94 -3.51 17.52
CA LYS A 419 -23.65 -2.79 18.77
C LYS A 419 -23.34 -1.34 18.47
N PHE A 420 -23.88 -0.44 19.27
CA PHE A 420 -23.76 0.98 19.05
C PHE A 420 -22.52 1.55 19.75
N GLY A 421 -21.64 2.22 19.02
CA GLY A 421 -20.49 2.93 19.58
C GLY A 421 -20.57 4.44 19.38
N ILE A 422 -19.99 5.20 20.32
CA ILE A 422 -19.94 6.65 20.24
C ILE A 422 -18.61 7.23 20.72
N TYR A 423 -18.26 8.39 20.18
CA TYR A 423 -17.13 9.21 20.56
C TYR A 423 -17.49 10.28 21.59
N VAL A 424 -16.59 10.47 22.55
CA VAL A 424 -16.52 11.61 23.46
C VAL A 424 -15.06 12.06 23.58
N ASP A 425 -14.81 13.26 24.08
CA ASP A 425 -13.44 13.74 24.37
C ASP A 425 -13.31 14.10 25.85
N TYR A 426 -12.19 13.75 26.49
CA TYR A 426 -11.91 14.12 27.88
C TYR A 426 -11.71 15.62 28.09
N GLY A 427 -11.15 16.35 27.13
CA GLY A 427 -10.85 17.76 27.25
C GLY A 427 -12.05 18.69 27.17
N LYS A 428 -11.77 19.98 26.99
CA LYS A 428 -12.82 21.02 26.93
C LYS A 428 -13.61 20.98 25.64
N PHE A 429 -12.96 20.54 24.57
CA PHE A 429 -13.54 20.36 23.25
C PHE A 429 -13.04 19.05 22.67
N THR A 430 -13.81 18.50 21.74
CA THR A 430 -13.33 17.45 20.83
C THR A 430 -12.27 18.03 19.89
N CYS A 431 -11.53 17.19 19.18
CA CYS A 431 -10.53 17.63 18.21
C CYS A 431 -11.11 18.57 17.14
N GLU A 432 -12.36 18.37 16.73
CA GLU A 432 -13.08 19.22 15.78
C GLU A 432 -13.90 20.34 16.46
N HIS A 433 -13.53 20.72 17.68
CA HIS A 433 -14.06 21.85 18.44
C HIS A 433 -15.53 21.73 18.90
N TYR A 434 -16.09 20.52 18.98
CA TYR A 434 -17.39 20.28 19.61
C TYR A 434 -17.26 20.18 21.15
N PRO A 435 -18.35 20.21 21.94
CA PRO A 435 -18.25 20.18 23.41
C PRO A 435 -17.56 18.91 23.97
N GLY A 436 -16.50 19.08 24.77
CA GLY A 436 -15.80 17.98 25.45
C GLY A 436 -16.33 17.71 26.87
N SER A 437 -15.80 16.67 27.53
CA SER A 437 -16.39 16.04 28.72
C SER A 437 -15.71 16.39 30.05
N MET A 438 -14.65 17.21 30.05
CA MET A 438 -13.77 17.45 31.23
C MET A 438 -14.53 17.80 32.51
N ASP A 439 -15.58 18.61 32.40
CA ASP A 439 -16.40 19.08 33.53
C ASP A 439 -17.74 18.32 33.66
N TYR A 440 -17.95 17.27 32.86
CA TYR A 440 -19.23 16.60 32.66
C TYR A 440 -19.14 15.06 32.69
N LEU A 441 -18.04 14.48 33.15
CA LEU A 441 -17.77 13.02 33.07
C LEU A 441 -18.93 12.13 33.57
N ASP A 442 -19.50 12.42 34.74
CA ASP A 442 -20.65 11.67 35.28
C ASP A 442 -21.92 11.83 34.43
N LEU A 443 -22.17 13.07 33.97
CA LEU A 443 -23.32 13.38 33.13
C LEU A 443 -23.22 12.70 31.77
N ASP A 444 -22.05 12.77 31.15
CA ASP A 444 -21.83 12.23 29.81
C ASP A 444 -21.82 10.69 29.83
N ALA A 445 -21.25 10.06 30.87
CA ALA A 445 -21.35 8.62 31.06
C ALA A 445 -22.81 8.15 31.16
N LYS A 446 -23.65 8.86 31.91
CA LYS A 446 -25.10 8.59 31.97
C LYS A 446 -25.79 8.85 30.64
N THR A 447 -25.42 9.93 29.94
CA THR A 447 -26.01 10.32 28.66
C THR A 447 -25.73 9.26 27.58
N VAL A 448 -24.51 8.77 27.44
CA VAL A 448 -24.20 7.71 26.47
C VAL A 448 -24.87 6.38 26.85
N ALA A 449 -25.00 6.07 28.14
CA ALA A 449 -25.75 4.89 28.59
C ALA A 449 -27.26 5.01 28.30
N GLU A 450 -27.85 6.21 28.43
CA GLU A 450 -29.24 6.50 28.05
C GLU A 450 -29.48 6.33 26.54
N PHE A 451 -28.47 6.60 25.71
CA PHE A 451 -28.52 6.36 24.26
C PHE A 451 -28.44 4.87 23.88
N GLY A 452 -28.17 3.97 24.83
CA GLY A 452 -28.00 2.56 24.56
C GLY A 452 -26.63 2.21 23.96
N VAL A 453 -25.59 2.99 24.23
CA VAL A 453 -24.24 2.74 23.69
C VAL A 453 -23.61 1.49 24.32
N ASP A 454 -22.88 0.72 23.51
CA ASP A 454 -22.14 -0.50 23.87
C ASP A 454 -20.61 -0.33 23.78
N TYR A 455 -20.15 0.74 23.14
CA TYR A 455 -18.72 1.06 22.94
C TYR A 455 -18.49 2.57 23.04
N VAL A 456 -17.54 3.00 23.86
CA VAL A 456 -17.19 4.41 24.02
C VAL A 456 -15.72 4.59 23.66
N LYS A 457 -15.46 5.43 22.65
CA LYS A 457 -14.13 5.98 22.37
C LYS A 457 -14.00 7.30 23.12
N MET A 458 -12.97 7.44 23.95
CA MET A 458 -12.67 8.71 24.61
C MET A 458 -11.32 9.25 24.15
N ASP A 459 -11.38 10.43 23.54
CA ASP A 459 -10.25 11.18 23.04
C ASP A 459 -9.68 12.15 24.10
N GLY A 460 -8.62 12.90 23.77
CA GLY A 460 -7.89 13.75 24.69
C GLY A 460 -7.53 15.14 24.15
N CYS A 461 -8.15 15.62 23.07
CA CYS A 461 -7.87 16.96 22.58
C CYS A 461 -8.21 18.03 23.63
N TYR A 462 -7.54 19.18 23.59
CA TYR A 462 -7.77 20.30 24.53
C TYR A 462 -7.66 19.94 26.03
N ALA A 463 -6.91 18.90 26.38
CA ALA A 463 -6.54 18.53 27.74
C ALA A 463 -5.02 18.41 27.90
N GLN A 464 -4.52 18.55 29.13
CA GLN A 464 -3.12 18.25 29.44
C GLN A 464 -2.96 16.74 29.64
N TYR A 465 -2.02 16.11 28.94
CA TYR A 465 -1.85 14.64 28.99
C TYR A 465 -1.60 14.11 30.41
N GLN A 466 -1.02 14.91 31.32
CA GLN A 466 -0.81 14.53 32.70
C GLN A 466 -2.11 14.36 33.50
N GLN A 467 -3.20 15.01 33.08
CA GLN A 467 -4.52 14.93 33.72
C GLN A 467 -5.33 13.74 33.20
N MET A 468 -5.08 13.33 31.94
CA MET A 468 -5.87 12.31 31.27
C MET A 468 -5.93 10.97 32.00
N PRO A 469 -4.84 10.38 32.55
CA PRO A 469 -4.95 9.10 33.25
C PRO A 469 -6.00 9.15 34.38
N ALA A 470 -6.00 10.23 35.17
CA ALA A 470 -6.98 10.49 36.23
C ALA A 470 -8.40 10.61 35.69
N GLY A 471 -8.59 11.47 34.69
CA GLY A 471 -9.87 11.70 34.04
C GLY A 471 -10.49 10.45 33.41
N PHE A 472 -9.70 9.69 32.66
CA PHE A 472 -10.14 8.44 32.02
C PHE A 472 -10.50 7.38 33.07
N GLN A 473 -9.76 7.29 34.16
CA GLN A 473 -10.12 6.40 35.27
C GLN A 473 -11.42 6.82 35.96
N GLU A 474 -11.64 8.13 36.14
CA GLU A 474 -12.89 8.65 36.68
C GLU A 474 -14.07 8.35 35.74
N PHE A 475 -13.92 8.64 34.45
CA PHE A 475 -14.93 8.33 33.44
C PHE A 475 -15.27 6.84 33.37
N SER A 476 -14.25 5.97 33.39
CA SER A 476 -14.40 4.51 33.47
C SER A 476 -15.25 4.06 34.68
N ARG A 477 -15.08 4.70 35.85
CA ARG A 477 -15.95 4.44 37.02
C ARG A 477 -17.37 4.92 36.78
N HIS A 478 -17.56 6.08 36.16
CA HIS A 478 -18.89 6.59 35.84
C HIS A 478 -19.60 5.68 34.84
N LEU A 479 -18.93 5.20 33.79
CA LEU A 479 -19.45 4.21 32.84
C LEU A 479 -19.92 2.95 33.58
N ASN A 480 -19.09 2.39 34.46
CA ASN A 480 -19.46 1.22 35.26
C ASN A 480 -20.66 1.51 36.20
N SER A 481 -20.74 2.71 36.77
CA SER A 481 -21.84 3.10 37.67
C SER A 481 -23.21 3.17 36.99
N THR A 482 -23.25 3.28 35.66
CA THR A 482 -24.51 3.24 34.88
C THR A 482 -25.16 1.86 34.90
N GLY A 483 -24.40 0.80 35.19
CA GLY A 483 -24.85 -0.58 35.13
C GLY A 483 -24.96 -1.15 33.71
N ARG A 484 -24.69 -0.35 32.67
CA ARG A 484 -24.62 -0.80 31.28
C ARG A 484 -23.18 -1.21 30.93
N PRO A 485 -22.92 -2.46 30.53
CA PRO A 485 -21.60 -2.86 30.04
C PRO A 485 -21.26 -2.12 28.75
N MET A 486 -20.15 -1.38 28.75
CA MET A 486 -19.64 -0.65 27.59
C MET A 486 -18.16 -0.94 27.42
N VAL A 487 -17.72 -1.25 26.20
CA VAL A 487 -16.29 -1.30 25.85
C VAL A 487 -15.74 0.12 25.95
N PHE A 488 -14.60 0.31 26.61
CA PHE A 488 -13.98 1.62 26.76
C PHE A 488 -12.63 1.70 26.05
N SER A 489 -12.56 2.43 24.93
CA SER A 489 -11.32 2.70 24.19
C SER A 489 -10.73 4.04 24.59
N CYS A 490 -9.45 4.02 25.00
CA CYS A 490 -8.79 5.15 25.62
C CYS A 490 -7.66 5.71 24.75
N GLU A 491 -7.69 7.01 24.43
CA GLU A 491 -6.67 7.58 23.53
C GLU A 491 -5.54 8.32 24.25
N TYR A 492 -5.59 8.48 25.58
CA TYR A 492 -4.57 9.25 26.28
C TYR A 492 -3.10 8.81 26.06
N PRO A 493 -2.78 7.52 25.76
CA PRO A 493 -1.41 7.19 25.44
C PRO A 493 -0.89 7.92 24.21
N VAL A 494 -1.68 8.15 23.15
CA VAL A 494 -1.21 8.87 21.94
C VAL A 494 -0.82 10.33 22.23
N TYR A 495 -1.46 10.96 23.21
CA TYR A 495 -1.15 12.32 23.67
C TYR A 495 0.06 12.41 24.61
N THR A 496 0.55 11.26 25.08
CA THR A 496 1.71 11.17 25.97
C THR A 496 2.94 10.81 25.16
N PRO A 497 4.13 11.43 25.39
CA PRO A 497 5.35 11.11 24.65
C PRO A 497 5.97 9.77 25.10
N TRP A 498 5.17 8.71 25.13
CA TRP A 498 5.54 7.39 25.65
C TRP A 498 6.59 6.66 24.77
N LEU A 499 6.66 7.00 23.49
CA LEU A 499 7.69 6.50 22.57
C LEU A 499 9.11 6.92 22.99
N GLU A 500 9.23 8.12 23.56
CA GLU A 500 10.51 8.64 24.08
C GLU A 500 10.80 8.09 25.47
N ASN A 501 9.76 7.93 26.29
CA ASN A 501 9.88 7.41 27.64
C ASN A 501 8.64 6.60 28.05
N THR A 502 8.76 5.27 27.99
CA THR A 502 7.68 4.33 28.28
C THR A 502 7.18 4.37 29.72
N SER A 503 7.98 4.92 30.65
CA SER A 503 7.59 5.09 32.07
C SER A 503 6.59 6.22 32.32
N LEU A 504 6.30 7.04 31.30
CA LEU A 504 5.27 8.10 31.39
C LEU A 504 3.84 7.55 31.41
N ILE A 505 3.66 6.28 31.02
CA ILE A 505 2.38 5.58 31.08
C ILE A 505 2.43 4.55 32.21
N ASP A 506 1.43 4.62 33.09
CA ASP A 506 1.11 3.52 34.02
C ASP A 506 0.30 2.46 33.25
N TRP A 507 1.00 1.51 32.63
CA TRP A 507 0.41 0.46 31.80
C TRP A 507 -0.53 -0.46 32.59
N GLU A 508 -0.22 -0.74 33.85
CA GLU A 508 -1.12 -1.55 34.68
C GLU A 508 -2.43 -0.83 34.99
N ARG A 509 -2.38 0.49 35.23
CA ARG A 509 -3.58 1.30 35.37
C ARG A 509 -4.39 1.25 34.08
N LEU A 510 -3.74 1.40 32.93
CA LEU A 510 -4.39 1.38 31.64
C LEU A 510 -5.15 0.05 31.42
N GLN A 511 -4.50 -1.09 31.67
CA GLN A 511 -5.13 -2.42 31.63
C GLN A 511 -6.33 -2.57 32.58
N ARG A 512 -6.31 -1.88 33.73
CA ARG A 512 -7.41 -1.91 34.71
C ARG A 512 -8.54 -0.93 34.41
N VAL A 513 -8.34 0.01 33.48
CA VAL A 513 -9.24 1.15 33.24
C VAL A 513 -9.87 1.07 31.85
N CYS A 514 -9.16 0.52 30.87
CA CYS A 514 -9.49 0.59 29.45
C CYS A 514 -9.54 -0.80 28.83
N ASN A 515 -10.48 -1.01 27.90
CA ASN A 515 -10.55 -2.23 27.12
C ASN A 515 -9.64 -2.21 25.90
N SER A 516 -9.30 -1.02 25.39
CA SER A 516 -8.28 -0.82 24.37
C SER A 516 -7.66 0.56 24.49
N TRP A 517 -6.51 0.78 23.85
CA TRP A 517 -5.90 2.10 23.81
C TRP A 517 -5.06 2.37 22.57
N ARG A 518 -5.16 3.59 22.04
CA ARG A 518 -4.40 4.05 20.88
C ARG A 518 -2.91 4.13 21.19
N ILE A 519 -2.10 3.41 20.44
CA ILE A 519 -0.65 3.39 20.65
C ILE A 519 0.09 4.47 19.84
N TYR A 520 -0.46 4.91 18.72
CA TYR A 520 0.21 5.87 17.83
C TYR A 520 -0.78 6.85 17.19
N TRP A 521 -0.23 7.89 16.56
CA TRP A 521 -0.98 8.87 15.78
C TRP A 521 -1.87 8.22 14.73
N ASP A 522 -2.89 8.98 14.32
CA ASP A 522 -3.93 8.54 13.40
C ASP A 522 -3.38 7.83 12.17
N VAL A 523 -4.03 6.71 11.86
CA VAL A 523 -3.88 6.07 10.56
C VAL A 523 -4.43 7.00 9.50
N GLU A 524 -3.76 7.00 8.36
CA GLU A 524 -4.12 7.79 7.20
C GLU A 524 -4.20 6.85 6.01
N ASP A 525 -4.94 7.26 4.98
CA ASP A 525 -5.07 6.50 3.73
C ASP A 525 -3.78 6.58 2.89
N GLN A 526 -2.69 6.08 3.44
CA GLN A 526 -1.36 6.12 2.84
C GLN A 526 -0.48 5.00 3.38
N TRP A 527 0.22 4.33 2.47
CA TRP A 527 1.11 3.23 2.78
C TRP A 527 2.17 3.56 3.83
N ASP A 528 2.81 4.73 3.71
CA ASP A 528 3.87 5.15 4.62
C ASP A 528 3.38 5.29 6.07
N ARG A 529 2.10 5.65 6.28
CA ARG A 529 1.51 5.75 7.62
C ARG A 529 1.28 4.37 8.22
N VAL A 530 0.73 3.44 7.45
CA VAL A 530 0.55 2.03 7.87
C VAL A 530 1.89 1.41 8.28
N MET A 531 2.92 1.60 7.46
CA MET A 531 4.26 1.09 7.78
C MET A 531 4.91 1.80 8.97
N THR A 532 4.64 3.09 9.19
CA THR A 532 5.10 3.80 10.40
C THR A 532 4.51 3.17 11.66
N ILE A 533 3.21 2.87 11.66
CA ILE A 533 2.53 2.20 12.78
C ILE A 533 3.12 0.80 13.03
N ILE A 534 3.27 -0.02 11.97
CA ILE A 534 3.91 -1.35 12.08
C ILE A 534 5.32 -1.23 12.67
N ASN A 535 6.09 -0.23 12.26
CA ASN A 535 7.43 -0.01 12.79
C ASN A 535 7.46 0.46 14.24
N VAL A 536 6.45 1.20 14.71
CA VAL A 536 6.28 1.53 16.14
C VAL A 536 6.04 0.25 16.93
N VAL A 537 5.14 -0.62 16.47
CA VAL A 537 4.89 -1.92 17.12
C VAL A 537 6.17 -2.77 17.13
N ARG A 538 6.94 -2.75 16.04
CA ARG A 538 8.23 -3.46 15.93
C ARG A 538 9.24 -2.97 16.96
N GLN A 539 9.43 -1.66 17.06
CA GLN A 539 10.40 -1.03 17.97
C GLN A 539 10.07 -1.28 19.45
N HIS A 540 8.78 -1.41 19.77
CA HIS A 540 8.30 -1.60 21.14
C HIS A 540 7.68 -2.99 21.38
N SER A 541 8.04 -3.99 20.57
CA SER A 541 7.38 -5.30 20.55
C SER A 541 7.38 -6.01 21.92
N GLU A 542 8.48 -5.96 22.66
CA GLU A 542 8.56 -6.59 23.99
C GLU A 542 7.57 -5.97 24.99
N LEU A 543 7.47 -4.63 25.02
CA LEU A 543 6.51 -3.94 25.87
C LEU A 543 5.08 -4.24 25.44
N LEU A 544 4.74 -3.96 24.18
CA LEU A 544 3.37 -4.03 23.68
C LEU A 544 2.80 -5.45 23.75
N SER A 545 3.60 -6.47 23.40
CA SER A 545 3.17 -7.87 23.50
C SER A 545 2.96 -8.35 24.93
N SER A 546 3.58 -7.72 25.93
CA SER A 546 3.44 -8.08 27.34
C SER A 546 2.20 -7.47 28.02
N ILE A 547 1.62 -6.42 27.43
CA ILE A 547 0.50 -5.67 28.03
C ILE A 547 -0.84 -5.92 27.31
N ALA A 548 -0.84 -6.42 26.07
CA ALA A 548 -2.06 -6.83 25.38
C ALA A 548 -2.56 -8.19 25.87
N GLY A 549 -3.89 -8.35 25.92
CA GLY A 549 -4.53 -9.62 26.23
C GLY A 549 -6.03 -9.48 26.46
N PRO A 550 -6.71 -10.59 26.83
CA PRO A 550 -8.16 -10.62 27.00
C PRO A 550 -8.69 -9.54 27.94
N GLY A 551 -9.41 -8.57 27.36
CA GLY A 551 -10.02 -7.44 28.06
C GLY A 551 -9.25 -6.13 27.95
N HIS A 552 -8.05 -6.09 27.34
CA HIS A 552 -7.18 -4.91 27.27
C HIS A 552 -6.21 -4.98 26.06
N TRP A 553 -6.49 -4.23 24.99
CA TRP A 553 -5.80 -4.35 23.69
C TRP A 553 -5.02 -3.11 23.29
N ASN A 554 -3.85 -3.31 22.66
CA ASN A 554 -3.18 -2.24 21.92
C ASN A 554 -3.98 -1.94 20.64
N ASP A 555 -4.27 -0.67 20.39
CA ASP A 555 -5.01 -0.20 19.23
C ASP A 555 -4.08 0.57 18.27
N PRO A 556 -3.64 -0.06 17.15
CA PRO A 556 -2.88 0.59 16.09
C PRO A 556 -3.76 1.43 15.14
N ASP A 557 -5.01 1.72 15.52
CA ASP A 557 -6.02 2.48 14.78
C ASP A 557 -6.71 1.69 13.65
N MET A 558 -7.66 2.32 12.94
CA MET A 558 -8.59 1.69 12.00
C MET A 558 -7.93 0.95 10.82
N LEU A 559 -8.67 0.00 10.26
CA LEU A 559 -8.42 -0.60 8.95
C LEU A 559 -8.85 0.36 7.84
N VAL A 560 -7.94 0.66 6.91
CA VAL A 560 -8.19 1.61 5.80
C VAL A 560 -8.36 0.92 4.45
N LEU A 561 -8.52 -0.41 4.47
CA LEU A 561 -8.79 -1.23 3.29
C LEU A 561 -10.06 -0.77 2.58
N GLY A 562 -10.09 -0.89 1.25
CA GLY A 562 -11.22 -0.51 0.41
C GLY A 562 -11.30 0.99 0.10
N ASN A 563 -10.39 1.81 0.65
CA ASN A 563 -10.28 3.22 0.33
C ASN A 563 -9.36 3.45 -0.88
N PHE A 564 -8.50 4.46 -0.84
CA PHE A 564 -7.86 5.02 -2.03
C PHE A 564 -6.33 4.94 -2.00
N GLY A 565 -5.73 4.76 -0.83
CA GLY A 565 -4.29 4.95 -0.62
C GLY A 565 -3.46 3.68 -0.64
N LEU A 566 -4.09 2.51 -0.51
CA LEU A 566 -3.42 1.22 -0.44
C LEU A 566 -3.65 0.37 -1.70
N SER A 567 -2.59 -0.28 -2.17
CA SER A 567 -2.70 -1.39 -3.12
C SER A 567 -3.23 -2.65 -2.43
N HIS A 568 -3.66 -3.66 -3.19
CA HIS A 568 -4.14 -4.91 -2.61
C HIS A 568 -3.07 -5.65 -1.76
N ASP A 569 -1.79 -5.63 -2.15
CA ASP A 569 -0.73 -6.22 -1.32
C ASP A 569 -0.49 -5.42 -0.04
N GLN A 570 -0.61 -4.09 -0.08
CA GLN A 570 -0.54 -3.23 1.10
C GLN A 570 -1.76 -3.43 2.03
N GLU A 571 -2.95 -3.67 1.47
CA GLU A 571 -4.14 -4.07 2.24
C GLU A 571 -3.92 -5.41 2.95
N ARG A 572 -3.32 -6.40 2.27
CA ARG A 572 -2.94 -7.69 2.89
C ARG A 572 -1.96 -7.48 4.04
N VAL A 573 -1.00 -6.56 3.89
CA VAL A 573 -0.09 -6.19 4.98
C VAL A 573 -0.86 -5.61 6.15
N GLN A 574 -1.73 -4.61 5.94
CA GLN A 574 -2.47 -4.00 7.04
C GLN A 574 -3.34 -5.04 7.77
N MET A 575 -4.17 -5.78 7.04
CA MET A 575 -5.04 -6.80 7.62
C MET A 575 -4.24 -7.88 8.36
N GLY A 576 -3.21 -8.43 7.72
CA GLY A 576 -2.37 -9.48 8.29
C GLY A 576 -1.62 -9.01 9.54
N MET A 577 -1.04 -7.81 9.52
CA MET A 577 -0.31 -7.29 10.68
C MET A 577 -1.23 -6.89 11.83
N TRP A 578 -2.41 -6.34 11.57
CA TRP A 578 -3.41 -6.07 12.61
C TRP A 578 -3.86 -7.38 13.27
N CYS A 579 -4.13 -8.41 12.46
CA CYS A 579 -4.41 -9.76 12.98
C CYS A 579 -3.21 -10.35 13.72
N MET A 580 -1.95 -10.06 13.36
CA MET A 580 -0.79 -10.49 14.14
C MET A 580 -0.68 -9.70 15.46
N PHE A 581 -1.12 -8.46 15.50
CA PHE A 581 -1.03 -7.61 16.69
C PHE A 581 -2.13 -7.88 17.72
N ALA A 582 -3.12 -8.73 17.42
CA ALA A 582 -4.34 -8.87 18.23
C ALA A 582 -5.02 -7.51 18.43
N ALA A 583 -5.10 -6.76 17.34
CA ALA A 583 -5.61 -5.39 17.32
C ALA A 583 -7.13 -5.38 17.17
N PRO A 584 -7.84 -4.36 17.67
CA PRO A 584 -9.21 -4.11 17.22
C PRO A 584 -9.27 -4.03 15.69
N LEU A 585 -10.23 -4.73 15.07
CA LEU A 585 -10.47 -4.70 13.63
C LEU A 585 -11.64 -3.75 13.33
N LEU A 586 -11.36 -2.45 13.38
CA LEU A 586 -12.35 -1.39 13.12
C LEU A 586 -12.20 -0.89 11.67
N ILE A 587 -13.12 -1.28 10.80
CA ILE A 587 -13.17 -0.85 9.40
C ILE A 587 -13.56 0.63 9.32
N SER A 588 -12.89 1.41 8.48
CA SER A 588 -13.37 2.74 8.09
C SER A 588 -13.32 2.89 6.58
N THR A 589 -14.41 2.51 5.92
CA THR A 589 -14.60 2.64 4.46
C THR A 589 -16.08 2.83 4.12
N ASP A 590 -16.38 3.22 2.88
CA ASP A 590 -17.77 3.27 2.40
C ASP A 590 -18.24 1.87 1.96
N MET A 591 -19.12 1.26 2.76
CA MET A 591 -19.59 -0.10 2.53
C MET A 591 -20.49 -0.25 1.28
N ASP A 592 -20.98 0.84 0.69
CA ASP A 592 -21.71 0.79 -0.58
C ASP A 592 -20.77 0.68 -1.80
N GLU A 593 -19.53 1.16 -1.66
CA GLU A 593 -18.55 1.25 -2.75
C GLU A 593 -17.36 0.28 -2.54
N LEU A 594 -17.41 -0.56 -1.50
CA LEU A 594 -16.36 -1.51 -1.15
C LEU A 594 -16.18 -2.59 -2.23
N ASN A 595 -14.98 -2.69 -2.79
CA ASN A 595 -14.67 -3.69 -3.80
C ASN A 595 -14.60 -5.12 -3.22
N GLU A 596 -14.82 -6.12 -4.08
CA GLU A 596 -14.90 -7.53 -3.67
C GLU A 596 -13.60 -8.07 -3.07
N LYS A 597 -12.43 -7.64 -3.58
CA LYS A 597 -11.13 -8.13 -3.07
C LYS A 597 -10.91 -7.67 -1.63
N SER A 598 -11.10 -6.39 -1.34
CA SER A 598 -10.97 -5.84 0.00
C SER A 598 -12.03 -6.43 0.94
N ALA A 599 -13.28 -6.61 0.48
CA ALA A 599 -14.33 -7.24 1.25
C ALA A 599 -14.01 -8.71 1.62
N ASN A 600 -13.48 -9.49 0.68
CA ASN A 600 -13.08 -10.87 0.92
C ASN A 600 -11.88 -10.95 1.87
N LEU A 601 -10.92 -10.03 1.76
CA LEU A 601 -9.77 -9.96 2.65
C LEU A 601 -10.19 -9.64 4.10
N MET A 602 -11.07 -8.66 4.29
CA MET A 602 -11.62 -8.34 5.62
C MET A 602 -12.41 -9.52 6.22
N LYS A 603 -13.10 -10.32 5.39
CA LYS A 603 -13.88 -11.48 5.83
C LYS A 603 -13.10 -12.82 5.85
N ASN A 604 -11.79 -12.80 5.61
CA ASN A 604 -10.99 -14.02 5.56
C ASN A 604 -11.02 -14.71 6.93
N LYS A 605 -11.48 -15.97 6.94
CA LYS A 605 -11.78 -16.69 8.19
C LYS A 605 -10.51 -17.01 8.96
N MET A 606 -9.43 -17.35 8.28
CA MET A 606 -8.18 -17.73 8.93
C MET A 606 -7.46 -16.52 9.53
N LEU A 607 -7.51 -15.36 8.87
CA LEU A 607 -7.04 -14.08 9.43
C LEU A 607 -7.82 -13.71 10.69
N ILE A 608 -9.15 -13.72 10.61
CA ILE A 608 -10.03 -13.43 11.75
C ILE A 608 -9.82 -14.44 12.88
N ASP A 609 -9.70 -15.73 12.60
CA ASP A 609 -9.46 -16.77 13.61
C ASP A 609 -8.12 -16.56 14.34
N ILE A 610 -7.10 -16.04 13.65
CA ILE A 610 -5.81 -15.69 14.26
C ILE A 610 -5.95 -14.45 15.14
N ASP A 611 -6.63 -13.41 14.66
CA ASP A 611 -6.91 -12.21 15.45
C ASP A 611 -7.66 -12.56 16.75
N GLN A 612 -8.73 -13.34 16.59
CA GLN A 612 -9.72 -13.73 17.60
C GLN A 612 -9.32 -14.98 18.41
N ASP A 613 -8.03 -15.36 18.42
CA ASP A 613 -7.50 -16.44 19.27
C ASP A 613 -7.77 -16.15 20.75
N GLU A 614 -8.25 -17.16 21.50
CA GLU A 614 -8.73 -16.99 22.87
C GLU A 614 -7.63 -16.59 23.86
N GLY A 615 -6.39 -16.90 23.55
CA GLY A 615 -5.22 -16.56 24.36
C GLY A 615 -4.85 -15.09 24.26
N GLY A 616 -5.27 -14.40 23.19
CA GLY A 616 -5.04 -12.97 23.03
C GLY A 616 -3.56 -12.57 22.97
N HIS A 617 -2.66 -13.50 22.63
CA HIS A 617 -1.24 -13.18 22.55
C HIS A 617 -0.96 -12.30 21.34
N GLN A 618 -0.49 -11.08 21.56
CA GLN A 618 0.04 -10.24 20.48
C GLN A 618 1.37 -10.80 19.93
N ALA A 619 1.59 -10.66 18.63
CA ALA A 619 2.82 -11.11 17.96
C ALA A 619 4.08 -10.43 18.51
N LYS A 620 5.18 -11.17 18.46
CA LYS A 620 6.53 -10.69 18.74
C LYS A 620 7.31 -10.51 17.45
N PHE A 621 8.10 -9.44 17.39
CA PHE A 621 9.10 -9.24 16.36
C PHE A 621 10.30 -10.17 16.63
N VAL A 622 10.65 -10.99 15.65
CA VAL A 622 11.72 -11.99 15.78
C VAL A 622 13.05 -11.45 15.27
N GLY A 623 13.03 -10.75 14.13
CA GLY A 623 14.26 -10.21 13.53
C GLY A 623 14.09 -9.76 12.09
N MET A 624 15.22 -9.43 11.46
CA MET A 624 15.30 -9.06 10.04
C MET A 624 16.06 -10.11 9.26
N LYS A 625 15.62 -10.38 8.02
CA LYS A 625 16.39 -11.13 7.02
C LYS A 625 16.50 -10.29 5.75
N GLY A 626 17.63 -9.58 5.61
CA GLY A 626 17.71 -8.46 4.65
C GLY A 626 16.69 -7.39 5.02
N ASP A 627 15.83 -7.02 4.06
CA ASP A 627 14.76 -6.02 4.24
C ASP A 627 13.43 -6.62 4.73
N VAL A 628 13.41 -7.92 5.07
CA VAL A 628 12.20 -8.66 5.46
C VAL A 628 12.09 -8.76 6.97
N GLN A 629 10.96 -8.33 7.52
CA GLN A 629 10.63 -8.45 8.94
C GLN A 629 10.03 -9.83 9.23
N LEU A 630 10.49 -10.47 10.31
CA LEU A 630 10.02 -11.77 10.78
C LEU A 630 9.20 -11.61 12.05
N TRP A 631 8.00 -12.17 12.09
CA TRP A 631 7.05 -12.07 13.20
C TRP A 631 6.45 -13.43 13.55
N THR A 632 6.22 -13.65 14.85
CA THR A 632 5.59 -14.88 15.35
C THR A 632 4.55 -14.54 16.41
N ARG A 633 3.37 -15.14 16.31
CA ARG A 633 2.26 -15.06 17.28
C ARG A 633 1.95 -16.46 17.79
N GLN A 634 1.89 -16.63 19.10
CA GLN A 634 1.46 -17.89 19.70
C GLN A 634 -0.07 -18.00 19.67
N LEU A 635 -0.59 -19.15 19.24
CA LEU A 635 -2.03 -19.43 19.23
C LEU A 635 -2.37 -20.44 20.32
N THR A 636 -3.57 -20.36 20.88
CA THR A 636 -4.01 -21.21 22.00
C THR A 636 -5.19 -22.08 21.66
N ARG A 637 -6.04 -21.65 20.73
CA ARG A 637 -7.21 -22.42 20.29
C ARG A 637 -6.80 -23.77 19.71
N ILE A 638 -5.64 -23.82 19.08
CA ILE A 638 -5.01 -25.04 18.56
C ILE A 638 -3.73 -25.29 19.39
N PRO A 639 -3.64 -26.41 20.13
CA PRO A 639 -2.45 -26.73 20.89
C PRO A 639 -1.20 -26.82 20.01
N ASN A 640 -0.06 -26.31 20.50
CA ASN A 640 1.22 -26.31 19.78
C ASN A 640 1.11 -25.71 18.37
N SER A 641 0.50 -24.52 18.29
CA SER A 641 0.37 -23.78 17.04
C SER A 641 0.76 -22.31 17.15
N TRP A 642 1.15 -21.76 16.02
CA TRP A 642 1.64 -20.40 15.86
C TRP A 642 1.12 -19.82 14.56
N ALA A 643 1.03 -18.49 14.49
CA ALA A 643 1.03 -17.78 13.23
C ALA A 643 2.42 -17.16 13.01
N ILE A 644 2.95 -17.27 11.80
CA ILE A 644 4.18 -16.60 11.39
C ILE A 644 3.90 -15.65 10.24
N ALA A 645 4.60 -14.52 10.20
CA ALA A 645 4.50 -13.57 9.11
C ALA A 645 5.89 -13.10 8.66
N LEU A 646 6.08 -13.02 7.34
CA LEU A 646 7.22 -12.39 6.70
C LEU A 646 6.70 -11.18 5.93
N LEU A 647 7.20 -9.99 6.29
CA LEU A 647 6.79 -8.71 5.70
C LEU A 647 7.96 -8.09 4.94
N ASN A 648 7.80 -7.87 3.63
CA ASN A 648 8.75 -7.16 2.81
C ASN A 648 8.42 -5.66 2.77
N ALA A 649 9.16 -4.87 3.55
CA ALA A 649 8.96 -3.43 3.62
C ALA A 649 9.57 -2.66 2.43
N LYS A 650 10.21 -3.35 1.48
CA LYS A 650 10.80 -2.72 0.30
C LYS A 650 9.69 -2.27 -0.64
N GLN A 651 9.69 -0.98 -0.98
CA GLN A 651 8.66 -0.37 -1.82
C GLN A 651 8.90 -0.52 -3.33
N SER A 652 9.96 -1.18 -3.76
CA SER A 652 10.28 -1.32 -5.18
C SER A 652 11.09 -2.58 -5.51
N GLY A 653 11.19 -2.88 -6.80
CA GLY A 653 11.83 -4.08 -7.32
C GLY A 653 10.84 -5.18 -7.69
N ALA A 654 11.34 -6.40 -7.82
CA ALA A 654 10.54 -7.59 -8.13
C ALA A 654 10.28 -8.42 -6.86
N PRO A 655 9.34 -9.38 -6.90
CA PRO A 655 9.17 -10.35 -5.82
C PRO A 655 10.49 -11.05 -5.46
N ILE A 656 10.73 -11.24 -4.17
CA ILE A 656 11.92 -11.90 -3.63
C ILE A 656 11.56 -13.26 -3.05
N HIS A 657 12.54 -14.16 -2.96
CA HIS A 657 12.37 -15.47 -2.34
C HIS A 657 13.23 -15.54 -1.08
N VAL A 658 12.59 -15.81 0.06
CA VAL A 658 13.22 -15.75 1.38
C VAL A 658 13.27 -17.17 1.96
N PRO A 659 14.44 -17.81 2.05
CA PRO A 659 14.58 -19.05 2.79
C PRO A 659 14.44 -18.75 4.29
N VAL A 660 13.61 -19.49 5.01
CA VAL A 660 13.50 -19.40 6.48
C VAL A 660 13.39 -20.81 7.09
N THR A 661 13.70 -20.94 8.37
CA THR A 661 13.47 -22.15 9.18
C THR A 661 12.52 -21.82 10.33
N LEU A 662 11.88 -22.83 10.93
CA LEU A 662 11.01 -22.60 12.09
C LEU A 662 11.81 -22.15 13.33
N GLU A 663 13.07 -22.59 13.44
CA GLU A 663 14.00 -22.12 14.47
C GLU A 663 14.29 -20.63 14.34
N GLU A 664 14.53 -20.11 13.12
CA GLU A 664 14.66 -18.67 12.86
C GLU A 664 13.39 -17.88 13.21
N MET A 665 12.22 -18.53 13.26
CA MET A 665 10.93 -17.93 13.66
C MET A 665 10.64 -18.10 15.16
N ASN A 666 11.63 -18.51 15.97
CA ASN A 666 11.48 -18.82 17.40
C ASN A 666 10.43 -19.92 17.70
N ILE A 667 10.19 -20.83 16.76
CA ILE A 667 9.35 -22.02 16.97
C ILE A 667 10.28 -23.21 17.24
N THR A 668 10.17 -23.77 18.44
CA THR A 668 11.01 -24.89 18.89
C THR A 668 10.17 -26.08 19.34
N SER A 669 10.72 -27.28 19.13
CA SER A 669 10.18 -28.55 19.58
C SER A 669 11.20 -29.28 20.47
N ASN A 670 10.70 -30.15 21.35
CA ASN A 670 11.52 -31.03 22.17
C ASN A 670 12.22 -32.14 21.36
N HIS A 671 11.74 -32.43 20.15
CA HIS A 671 12.25 -33.46 19.25
C HIS A 671 12.46 -32.89 17.83
N PRO A 672 13.41 -31.95 17.64
CA PRO A 672 13.56 -31.17 16.41
C PRO A 672 13.90 -31.98 15.16
N GLU A 673 14.36 -33.23 15.31
CA GLU A 673 14.71 -34.13 14.21
C GLU A 673 13.54 -35.03 13.75
N SER A 674 12.45 -35.10 14.52
CA SER A 674 11.30 -35.98 14.22
C SER A 674 9.96 -35.25 14.20
N ASP A 675 9.87 -34.11 14.86
CA ASP A 675 8.63 -33.33 14.91
C ASP A 675 8.40 -32.60 13.60
N ALA A 676 7.31 -32.96 12.94
CA ALA A 676 6.87 -32.38 11.68
C ALA A 676 5.80 -31.31 11.93
N PHE A 677 5.92 -30.19 11.22
CA PHE A 677 5.00 -29.07 11.32
C PHE A 677 4.25 -28.90 10.00
N GLU A 678 2.94 -28.78 10.09
CA GLU A 678 2.05 -28.43 8.98
C GLU A 678 1.97 -26.91 8.86
N LEU A 679 2.12 -26.41 7.63
CA LEU A 679 1.99 -25.00 7.28
C LEU A 679 0.79 -24.81 6.36
N ILE A 680 -0.09 -23.89 6.75
CA ILE A 680 -1.26 -23.49 5.95
C ILE A 680 -1.13 -22.00 5.66
N ASP A 681 -1.18 -21.63 4.38
CA ASP A 681 -1.17 -20.24 3.95
C ASP A 681 -2.48 -19.56 4.38
N VAL A 682 -2.35 -18.49 5.16
CA VAL A 682 -3.49 -17.81 5.80
C VAL A 682 -4.33 -17.01 4.81
N PHE A 683 -3.74 -16.49 3.73
CA PHE A 683 -4.46 -15.70 2.74
C PHE A 683 -5.26 -16.57 1.77
N THR A 684 -4.74 -17.75 1.44
CA THR A 684 -5.36 -18.69 0.48
C THR A 684 -6.12 -19.83 1.15
N GLU A 685 -5.95 -20.03 2.46
CA GLU A 685 -6.48 -21.14 3.25
C GLU A 685 -6.04 -22.53 2.73
N SER A 686 -4.91 -22.58 2.00
CA SER A 686 -4.40 -23.78 1.36
C SER A 686 -3.21 -24.39 2.12
N GLU A 687 -3.12 -25.73 2.12
CA GLU A 687 -1.95 -26.42 2.66
C GLU A 687 -0.72 -26.05 1.83
N PHE A 688 0.27 -25.47 2.50
CA PHE A 688 1.52 -25.10 1.87
C PHE A 688 2.51 -26.27 1.87
N GLY A 689 2.56 -27.01 2.98
CA GLY A 689 3.37 -28.21 3.10
C GLY A 689 3.69 -28.61 4.54
N VAL A 690 4.56 -29.61 4.67
CA VAL A 690 5.04 -30.15 5.95
C VAL A 690 6.55 -30.10 5.97
N LEU A 691 7.14 -29.61 7.07
CA LEU A 691 8.59 -29.55 7.25
C LEU A 691 9.03 -29.87 8.67
N LEU A 692 10.29 -30.29 8.81
CA LEU A 692 10.96 -30.40 10.11
C LEU A 692 11.42 -29.01 10.60
N GLN A 693 11.69 -28.88 11.90
CA GLN A 693 12.05 -27.59 12.51
C GLN A 693 13.26 -26.90 11.83
N LYS A 694 14.28 -27.69 11.46
CA LYS A 694 15.54 -27.21 10.86
C LYS A 694 15.53 -27.21 9.33
N GLU A 695 14.47 -27.70 8.71
CA GLU A 695 14.33 -27.69 7.27
C GLU A 695 13.99 -26.27 6.80
N SER A 696 14.67 -25.83 5.73
CA SER A 696 14.45 -24.49 5.19
C SER A 696 13.32 -24.51 4.17
N ILE A 697 12.40 -23.56 4.31
CA ILE A 697 11.31 -23.31 3.39
C ILE A 697 11.52 -21.97 2.68
N VAL A 698 11.32 -21.94 1.36
CA VAL A 698 11.51 -20.73 0.55
C VAL A 698 10.16 -20.10 0.26
N MET A 699 9.95 -18.88 0.75
CA MET A 699 8.69 -18.15 0.58
C MET A 699 8.85 -17.02 -0.44
N ARG A 700 7.98 -16.96 -1.45
CA ARG A 700 7.93 -15.85 -2.43
C ARG A 700 7.17 -14.67 -1.84
N LEU A 701 7.77 -13.49 -1.87
CA LEU A 701 7.27 -12.30 -1.20
C LEU A 701 7.32 -11.09 -2.13
N ASN A 702 6.17 -10.49 -2.42
CA ASN A 702 6.08 -9.27 -3.23
C ASN A 702 6.71 -8.07 -2.50
N PRO A 703 7.20 -7.04 -3.21
CA PRO A 703 7.44 -5.72 -2.63
C PRO A 703 6.16 -5.19 -1.97
N ASN A 704 6.28 -4.50 -0.83
CA ASN A 704 5.14 -4.08 0.00
C ASN A 704 4.19 -5.25 0.36
N GLY A 705 4.67 -6.49 0.34
CA GLY A 705 3.87 -7.69 0.49
C GLY A 705 4.14 -8.43 1.80
N ILE A 706 3.18 -9.28 2.16
CA ILE A 706 3.24 -10.18 3.31
C ILE A 706 2.90 -11.60 2.86
N VAL A 707 3.57 -12.58 3.46
CA VAL A 707 3.09 -13.97 3.54
C VAL A 707 2.88 -14.32 4.99
N MET A 708 1.87 -15.14 5.24
CA MET A 708 1.46 -15.48 6.59
C MET A 708 1.02 -16.94 6.60
N TYR A 709 1.51 -17.69 7.58
CA TYR A 709 1.23 -19.12 7.71
C TYR A 709 0.78 -19.45 9.13
N ARG A 710 -0.22 -20.31 9.25
CA ARG A 710 -0.46 -21.04 10.50
C ARG A 710 0.46 -22.26 10.51
N VAL A 711 1.28 -22.36 11.55
CA VAL A 711 2.21 -23.46 11.80
C VAL A 711 1.65 -24.31 12.92
N GLN A 712 1.51 -25.62 12.71
CA GLN A 712 0.98 -26.54 13.73
C GLN A 712 1.85 -27.79 13.82
N LEU A 713 2.22 -28.17 15.05
CA LEU A 713 2.88 -29.45 15.30
C LEU A 713 1.92 -30.61 15.00
N ARG A 714 2.32 -31.53 14.11
CA ARG A 714 1.50 -32.70 13.79
C ARG A 714 1.44 -33.65 15.01
N PRO A 715 0.26 -34.18 15.35
CA PRO A 715 0.17 -35.28 16.31
C PRO A 715 0.96 -36.48 15.78
N THR A 716 1.79 -37.08 16.64
CA THR A 716 2.55 -38.29 16.34
C THR A 716 1.70 -39.54 16.27
#